data_AF-A0A942P6A3-F1
#
_entry.id   AF-A0A942P6A3-F1
#
_cell.length_a   1.000
_cell.length_b   1.000
_cell.length_c   1.000
_cell.angle_alpha   90.00
_cell.angle_beta   90.00
_cell.angle_gamma   90.00
#
_symmetry.space_group_name_H-M   'P 1'
#
loop_
_entity.id
_entity.type
_entity.pdbx_description
1 polymer ?
#
loop_
_entity_poly.entity_id
_entity_poly.type
_entity_poly.pdbx_seq_one_letter_code
_entity_poly.pdbx_strand_id
1 'polypeptide(L)'
;MRNFIFTTTWLLVLAACSTKETPLFKEIKSAESGITFNNTIVENEMINMINYQYLYNGGGVGIGNFNNDSLPDIYFTASLSGNKLYLNRGNMKFEDVTDQSGTSGEKKWCRGATVVDINNDGLSDIYVCAAAWQSPNLKKDILYVNQGVNTSGVPQFRNMAAEYGLTDTVSTHMAAFFDYDNDGDLDVYLVVNDLNQEFPNTFRKPKTDGTGFTNDILYRNDWNTQLNHPVYTNVTKEAGITWEGNGLGISIVDINADGWKDIYISNDYLSGNLLYINNRNGTFTNRNAEVFKHGSLNAMGNDAGDINNDGLMDIVEMDMMPEDNYRQKMMLNPVDYNWYLYSAQYGYPYQTVRNTLQLNNGPRVLENDSVGLPVFSDIAFYAGMAYTDWSWAALLLDADNDGYKDLMTTNGLPKDVTDLDFVAYRESGMAQSVGQLVQKLPPVQISNYIFQNNKQLGFVDKTMDWGWNIPTFSAGIAYADFDLDGDLDVVINNTNMEATLLQNETNKQPQKKNFLRLQLRGDTANINAFGTVVHVYSRNIHQTAEHTPYHGYMSSMETVLHFGLDTATTVDSIVVYWPGNKKETITNVAANQTMLLAQSGNAATHTYAEMFTVTNSWFSNISTRAGFTYYAEEEDYPDFNQQRQLPHKLSHMGPVLASGDLNGDGLTDVVVGATSPSFTRIFFQQADQTFNGVAFPTGETQYSDDGAICLFDADGDKDLDIYIAASGFSYTPGSDKYVDRLYINDGKGSFTTNQQWLPTIFSCKNTVKAADFDKDGDIDLFLGERGVPGEYPKPVNGILLRNDSKNGTIKFTDITKEAAPQLQQMGMITDASWTDIDKDGDADLLIVGEWMSITAFKNEKGKLQQQQTAVNNLTGWWNHINASDIDKDGDLDFIVGNYGTNGYYNGTAQYPVTVYANDFDNNKRWDAFLTVWKPDVPHGTKKEFPVAYRDQLAEEIPSIKKVFVEYAPYAKVDAQTVMQNFNHEKEIKLSATEFRSGWIENKGNWQFEFHPFPAQAQWSPIYSSVTADFNGDGFTDVLLTGNEYNMHPYIGRYDAMNGLVLKGDGKGNFQPLSILESGIFIPGSGKQLVSFAFNNKTAVAASQNRGGLKLFVTR
;
A
#
# COMPACT_ATOMS: atom_id res chain seq x y z
N MET A 1 -5.98 -39.68 -52.61
CA MET A 1 -5.76 -38.24 -52.91
C MET A 1 -6.66 -37.29 -52.13
N ARG A 2 -7.91 -37.63 -51.79
CA ARG A 2 -8.82 -36.73 -51.04
C ARG A 2 -8.50 -36.59 -49.53
N ASN A 3 -7.89 -37.60 -48.90
CA ASN A 3 -7.49 -37.56 -47.49
C ASN A 3 -6.10 -36.96 -47.24
N PHE A 4 -5.29 -36.73 -48.28
CA PHE A 4 -3.98 -36.09 -48.12
C PHE A 4 -4.10 -34.57 -48.15
N ILE A 5 -5.07 -34.03 -48.92
CA ILE A 5 -5.33 -32.58 -49.02
C ILE A 5 -5.97 -32.03 -47.74
N PHE A 6 -6.81 -32.81 -47.04
CA PHE A 6 -7.45 -32.36 -45.80
C PHE A 6 -6.48 -32.22 -44.61
N THR A 7 -5.47 -33.10 -44.51
CA THR A 7 -4.44 -33.02 -43.45
C THR A 7 -3.40 -31.93 -43.73
N THR A 8 -3.06 -31.63 -44.99
CA THR A 8 -2.15 -30.50 -45.28
C THR A 8 -2.83 -29.15 -45.09
N THR A 9 -4.15 -29.06 -45.31
CA THR A 9 -4.90 -27.79 -45.11
C THR A 9 -5.12 -27.49 -43.61
N TRP A 10 -5.28 -28.51 -42.76
CA TRP A 10 -5.35 -28.32 -41.30
C TRP A 10 -3.99 -27.98 -40.66
N LEU A 11 -2.88 -28.53 -41.18
CA LEU A 11 -1.53 -28.15 -40.74
C LEU A 11 -1.12 -26.73 -41.21
N LEU A 12 -1.65 -26.25 -42.33
CA LEU A 12 -1.45 -24.86 -42.79
C LEU A 12 -2.30 -23.84 -42.04
N VAL A 13 -3.47 -24.22 -41.51
CA VAL A 13 -4.32 -23.35 -40.67
C VAL A 13 -3.80 -23.29 -39.23
N LEU A 14 -3.19 -24.36 -38.70
CA LEU A 14 -2.52 -24.34 -37.39
C LEU A 14 -1.16 -23.63 -37.40
N ALA A 15 -0.53 -23.47 -38.56
CA ALA A 15 0.69 -22.66 -38.74
C ALA A 15 0.40 -21.19 -39.08
N ALA A 16 -0.86 -20.81 -39.32
CA ALA A 16 -1.27 -19.46 -39.72
C ALA A 16 -1.84 -18.60 -38.58
N CYS A 17 -1.92 -19.13 -37.35
CA CYS A 17 -2.42 -18.41 -36.17
C CYS A 17 -1.43 -18.45 -35.00
N SER A 18 -0.17 -18.12 -35.27
CA SER A 18 0.71 -17.53 -34.27
C SER A 18 1.57 -16.48 -34.97
N THR A 19 0.98 -15.33 -35.32
CA THR A 19 1.79 -14.12 -35.47
C THR A 19 2.41 -13.90 -34.09
N LYS A 20 3.69 -14.26 -33.94
CA LYS A 20 4.47 -13.81 -32.78
C LYS A 20 4.39 -12.30 -32.83
N GLU A 21 3.65 -11.70 -31.92
CA GLU A 21 3.62 -10.25 -31.78
C GLU A 21 5.05 -9.79 -31.51
N THR A 22 5.46 -8.72 -32.17
CA THR A 22 6.78 -8.13 -31.96
C THR A 22 6.78 -7.52 -30.57
N PRO A 23 7.74 -7.85 -29.68
CA PRO A 23 7.83 -7.23 -28.37
C PRO A 23 7.84 -5.71 -28.45
N LEU A 24 7.34 -5.04 -27.41
CA LEU A 24 7.31 -3.58 -27.36
C LEU A 24 8.72 -2.98 -27.39
N PHE A 25 9.66 -3.59 -26.67
CA PHE A 25 11.06 -3.17 -26.65
C PHE A 25 11.97 -4.15 -27.37
N LYS A 26 12.98 -3.58 -28.02
CA LYS A 26 14.05 -4.31 -28.71
C LYS A 26 15.41 -3.87 -28.15
N GLU A 27 16.18 -4.84 -27.67
CA GLU A 27 17.56 -4.57 -27.25
C GLU A 27 18.48 -4.21 -28.44
N ILE A 28 19.18 -3.08 -28.32
CA ILE A 28 20.21 -2.65 -29.25
C ILE A 28 21.58 -3.00 -28.66
N LYS A 29 22.27 -3.95 -29.29
CA LYS A 29 23.57 -4.44 -28.79
C LYS A 29 24.66 -3.39 -28.91
N SER A 30 25.66 -3.45 -28.04
CA SER A 30 26.84 -2.56 -28.04
C SER A 30 27.57 -2.47 -29.39
N ALA A 31 27.62 -3.57 -30.14
CA ALA A 31 28.20 -3.61 -31.48
C ALA A 31 27.42 -2.80 -32.53
N GLU A 32 26.12 -2.55 -32.29
CA GLU A 32 25.24 -1.75 -33.13
C GLU A 32 25.17 -0.29 -32.63
N SER A 33 25.02 -0.10 -31.31
CA SER A 33 24.87 1.22 -30.70
C SER A 33 26.18 1.97 -30.51
N GLY A 34 27.31 1.28 -30.31
CA GLY A 34 28.57 1.91 -29.89
C GLY A 34 28.69 2.14 -28.37
N ILE A 35 27.66 1.82 -27.59
CA ILE A 35 27.71 1.90 -26.12
C ILE A 35 28.41 0.64 -25.58
N THR A 36 29.65 0.79 -25.12
CA THR A 36 30.46 -0.31 -24.54
C THR A 36 30.71 -0.12 -23.04
N PHE A 37 29.92 0.72 -22.38
CA PHE A 37 30.07 1.02 -20.96
C PHE A 37 29.81 -0.22 -20.10
N ASN A 38 30.61 -0.41 -19.05
CA ASN A 38 30.46 -1.47 -18.06
C ASN A 38 30.95 -0.97 -16.70
N ASN A 39 30.08 -0.97 -15.68
CA ASN A 39 30.47 -0.63 -14.32
C ASN A 39 31.17 -1.83 -13.67
N THR A 40 32.45 -2.01 -13.98
CA THR A 40 33.24 -3.13 -13.49
C THR A 40 33.69 -2.92 -12.05
N ILE A 41 33.43 -3.92 -11.20
CA ILE A 41 33.82 -4.00 -9.80
C ILE A 41 34.70 -5.23 -9.60
N VAL A 42 35.92 -5.00 -9.11
CA VAL A 42 36.87 -6.07 -8.80
C VAL A 42 37.07 -6.13 -7.28
N GLU A 43 36.59 -7.22 -6.68
CA GLU A 43 36.71 -7.46 -5.24
C GLU A 43 38.16 -7.76 -4.81
N ASN A 44 38.49 -7.40 -3.57
CA ASN A 44 39.74 -7.76 -2.91
C ASN A 44 39.52 -8.00 -1.41
N GLU A 45 40.60 -8.28 -0.66
CA GLU A 45 40.50 -8.58 0.77
C GLU A 45 39.88 -7.46 1.62
N MET A 46 40.02 -6.19 1.19
CA MET A 46 39.44 -5.03 1.88
C MET A 46 38.08 -4.63 1.30
N ILE A 47 37.94 -4.63 -0.03
CA ILE A 47 36.73 -4.21 -0.76
C ILE A 47 36.00 -5.43 -1.27
N ASN A 48 34.98 -5.87 -0.53
CA ASN A 48 34.09 -6.98 -0.88
C ASN A 48 32.76 -6.80 -0.14
N MET A 49 31.73 -7.53 -0.57
CA MET A 49 30.37 -7.38 -0.04
C MET A 49 30.24 -7.64 1.48
N ILE A 50 31.17 -8.40 2.08
CA ILE A 50 31.15 -8.69 3.53
C ILE A 50 31.68 -7.50 4.34
N ASN A 51 32.72 -6.84 3.83
CA ASN A 51 33.34 -5.70 4.51
C ASN A 51 32.65 -4.38 4.14
N TYR A 52 32.11 -4.24 2.94
CA TYR A 52 31.43 -3.04 2.44
C TYR A 52 30.11 -3.42 1.75
N GLN A 53 29.00 -3.33 2.48
CA GLN A 53 27.68 -3.72 1.99
C GLN A 53 27.14 -2.85 0.84
N TYR A 54 27.66 -1.64 0.67
CA TYR A 54 27.28 -0.74 -0.44
C TYR A 54 28.13 -0.90 -1.70
N LEU A 55 28.96 -1.96 -1.77
CA LEU A 55 29.82 -2.23 -2.92
C LEU A 55 29.02 -2.28 -4.23
N TYR A 56 27.84 -2.88 -4.17
CA TYR A 56 27.01 -3.16 -5.34
C TYR A 56 25.79 -2.24 -5.49
N ASN A 57 25.78 -1.06 -4.85
CA ASN A 57 24.72 -0.06 -5.07
C ASN A 57 24.72 0.49 -6.53
N GLY A 58 25.70 0.11 -7.35
CA GLY A 58 25.72 0.42 -8.79
C GLY A 58 26.10 1.86 -9.11
N GLY A 59 25.68 2.31 -10.30
CA GLY A 59 25.87 3.68 -10.80
C GLY A 59 24.62 4.18 -11.52
N GLY A 60 24.50 5.50 -11.65
CA GLY A 60 23.41 6.21 -12.28
C GLY A 60 23.58 6.45 -13.78
N VAL A 61 22.56 7.06 -14.38
CA VAL A 61 22.55 7.54 -15.77
C VAL A 61 21.99 8.97 -15.81
N GLY A 62 22.67 9.88 -16.50
CA GLY A 62 22.18 11.23 -16.77
C GLY A 62 21.94 11.46 -18.25
N ILE A 63 20.77 11.99 -18.60
CA ILE A 63 20.40 12.33 -19.97
C ILE A 63 20.41 13.85 -20.15
N GLY A 64 21.06 14.33 -21.21
CA GLY A 64 21.17 15.75 -21.51
C GLY A 64 21.45 16.02 -22.97
N ASN A 65 21.36 17.28 -23.39
CA ASN A 65 21.74 17.71 -24.75
C ASN A 65 23.08 18.45 -24.64
N PHE A 66 24.17 17.71 -24.43
CA PHE A 66 25.42 18.32 -23.96
C PHE A 66 26.13 19.13 -25.05
N ASN A 67 25.85 18.86 -26.32
CA ASN A 67 26.40 19.57 -27.47
C ASN A 67 25.39 20.49 -28.19
N ASN A 68 24.17 20.63 -27.66
CA ASN A 68 23.09 21.46 -28.21
C ASN A 68 22.67 21.11 -29.65
N ASP A 69 22.71 19.84 -30.04
CA ASP A 69 22.23 19.36 -31.35
C ASP A 69 20.80 18.80 -31.35
N SER A 70 20.15 18.79 -30.18
CA SER A 70 18.78 18.29 -29.94
C SER A 70 18.63 16.77 -29.93
N LEU A 71 19.74 16.02 -29.96
CA LEU A 71 19.73 14.59 -29.67
C LEU A 71 20.01 14.36 -28.18
N PRO A 72 19.23 13.51 -27.49
CA PRO A 72 19.54 13.16 -26.11
C PRO A 72 20.84 12.33 -26.04
N ASP A 73 21.82 12.82 -25.30
CA ASP A 73 23.11 12.19 -25.01
C ASP A 73 23.07 11.45 -23.67
N ILE A 74 24.04 10.56 -23.43
CA ILE A 74 24.06 9.68 -22.26
C ILE A 74 25.35 9.86 -21.46
N TYR A 75 25.23 10.09 -20.15
CA TYR A 75 26.34 10.06 -19.21
C TYR A 75 26.16 8.96 -18.17
N PHE A 76 27.14 8.05 -18.07
CA PHE A 76 27.16 6.98 -17.08
C PHE A 76 28.13 7.27 -15.95
N THR A 77 27.73 6.96 -14.73
CA THR A 77 28.64 6.90 -13.58
C THR A 77 29.03 5.48 -13.24
N ALA A 78 30.22 5.33 -12.65
CA ALA A 78 30.78 4.05 -12.27
C ALA A 78 31.35 4.07 -10.85
N SER A 79 31.33 2.89 -10.21
CA SER A 79 31.83 2.69 -8.86
C SER A 79 33.36 2.65 -8.81
N LEU A 80 33.99 1.59 -9.31
CA LEU A 80 35.47 1.46 -9.28
C LEU A 80 36.12 1.69 -10.65
N SER A 81 35.31 1.79 -11.71
CA SER A 81 35.74 2.11 -13.07
C SER A 81 35.50 3.59 -13.40
N GLY A 82 35.86 4.04 -14.60
CA GLY A 82 35.67 5.43 -15.02
C GLY A 82 34.27 5.70 -15.57
N ASN A 83 33.74 6.90 -15.31
CA ASN A 83 32.51 7.39 -15.91
C ASN A 83 32.66 7.54 -17.43
N LYS A 84 31.53 7.59 -18.16
CA LYS A 84 31.53 7.72 -19.62
C LYS A 84 30.48 8.70 -20.13
N LEU A 85 30.88 9.56 -21.08
CA LEU A 85 29.98 10.42 -21.85
C LEU A 85 29.88 9.92 -23.30
N TYR A 86 28.65 9.68 -23.74
CA TYR A 86 28.31 9.24 -25.09
C TYR A 86 27.48 10.30 -25.80
N LEU A 87 27.96 10.79 -26.94
CA LEU A 87 27.16 11.66 -27.81
C LEU A 87 26.29 10.82 -28.74
N ASN A 88 25.01 11.16 -28.81
CA ASN A 88 24.08 10.55 -29.75
C ASN A 88 24.37 11.07 -31.17
N ARG A 89 24.48 10.15 -32.13
CA ARG A 89 24.74 10.40 -33.55
C ARG A 89 23.53 10.09 -34.42
N GLY A 90 22.37 9.88 -33.80
CA GLY A 90 21.10 9.50 -34.42
C GLY A 90 21.02 8.02 -34.79
N ASN A 91 19.79 7.53 -34.96
CA ASN A 91 19.50 6.12 -35.28
C ASN A 91 20.09 5.14 -34.24
N MET A 92 19.95 5.45 -32.95
CA MET A 92 20.45 4.63 -31.84
C MET A 92 21.96 4.37 -31.84
N LYS A 93 22.75 5.28 -32.43
CA LYS A 93 24.23 5.20 -32.45
C LYS A 93 24.86 6.27 -31.58
N PHE A 94 25.88 5.89 -30.85
CA PHE A 94 26.51 6.68 -29.81
C PHE A 94 28.03 6.63 -29.94
N GLU A 95 28.68 7.75 -29.63
CA GLU A 95 30.14 7.90 -29.66
C GLU A 95 30.67 8.26 -28.26
N ASP A 96 31.59 7.44 -27.73
CA ASP A 96 32.31 7.75 -26.49
C ASP A 96 33.27 8.94 -26.71
N VAL A 97 32.98 10.05 -26.05
CA VAL A 97 33.79 11.28 -26.10
C VAL A 97 34.46 11.61 -24.77
N THR A 98 34.41 10.71 -23.79
CA THR A 98 34.78 10.94 -22.38
C THR A 98 36.14 11.62 -22.19
N ASP A 99 37.17 11.11 -22.89
CA ASP A 99 38.53 11.65 -22.77
C ASP A 99 38.65 13.04 -23.42
N GLN A 100 37.88 13.28 -24.48
CA GLN A 100 37.84 14.57 -25.18
C GLN A 100 37.04 15.62 -24.41
N SER A 101 36.00 15.21 -23.68
CA SER A 101 35.14 16.09 -22.88
C SER A 101 35.66 16.38 -21.47
N GLY A 102 36.54 15.51 -20.95
CA GLY A 102 37.13 15.65 -19.61
C GLY A 102 36.24 15.12 -18.47
N THR A 103 35.34 14.19 -18.75
CA THR A 103 34.26 13.76 -17.84
C THR A 103 34.45 12.35 -17.26
N SER A 104 35.69 11.90 -17.08
CA SER A 104 36.00 10.51 -16.67
C SER A 104 35.74 10.18 -15.19
N GLY A 105 35.15 11.10 -14.40
CA GLY A 105 34.85 10.90 -12.97
C GLY A 105 36.05 11.01 -12.01
N GLU A 106 37.20 11.52 -12.46
CA GLU A 106 38.39 11.78 -11.63
C GLU A 106 38.90 10.61 -10.76
N LYS A 107 38.61 9.35 -11.15
CA LYS A 107 38.93 8.12 -10.39
C LYS A 107 38.27 8.07 -9.00
N LYS A 108 37.17 8.81 -8.82
CA LYS A 108 36.32 8.70 -7.63
C LYS A 108 35.34 7.56 -7.80
N TRP A 109 34.76 7.13 -6.68
CA TRP A 109 33.62 6.23 -6.71
C TRP A 109 32.36 7.03 -6.91
N CYS A 110 31.85 7.04 -8.14
CA CYS A 110 30.71 7.86 -8.54
C CYS A 110 29.39 7.10 -8.36
N ARG A 111 28.33 7.82 -8.02
CA ARG A 111 26.97 7.31 -7.77
C ARG A 111 25.96 8.08 -8.63
N GLY A 112 25.08 8.89 -8.05
CA GLY A 112 24.11 9.72 -8.76
C GLY A 112 24.69 10.56 -9.88
N ALA A 113 23.97 10.65 -11.00
CA ALA A 113 24.23 11.53 -12.12
C ALA A 113 23.03 12.47 -12.32
N THR A 114 23.27 13.76 -12.12
CA THR A 114 22.26 14.81 -12.23
C THR A 114 22.62 15.77 -13.36
N VAL A 115 21.70 15.94 -14.30
CA VAL A 115 21.81 16.95 -15.36
C VAL A 115 21.00 18.18 -14.97
N VAL A 116 21.60 19.36 -15.09
CA VAL A 116 21.01 20.66 -14.74
C VAL A 116 21.73 21.76 -15.54
N ASP A 117 21.07 22.87 -15.84
CA ASP A 117 21.76 24.10 -16.25
C ASP A 117 21.95 24.97 -15.01
N ILE A 118 23.13 24.88 -14.39
CA ILE A 118 23.32 25.40 -13.03
C ILE A 118 23.50 26.93 -13.02
N ASN A 119 23.86 27.52 -14.15
CA ASN A 119 24.16 28.94 -14.29
C ASN A 119 23.22 29.67 -15.26
N ASN A 120 22.19 28.98 -15.76
CA ASN A 120 21.18 29.47 -16.71
C ASN A 120 21.77 29.98 -18.04
N ASP A 121 22.82 29.35 -18.56
CA ASP A 121 23.50 29.79 -19.79
C ASP A 121 23.02 29.08 -21.07
N GLY A 122 22.13 28.10 -20.94
CA GLY A 122 21.57 27.28 -22.01
C GLY A 122 22.40 26.03 -22.31
N LEU A 123 23.34 25.64 -21.45
CA LEU A 123 24.17 24.45 -21.59
C LEU A 123 23.87 23.47 -20.46
N SER A 124 23.71 22.19 -20.80
CA SER A 124 23.56 21.14 -19.79
C SER A 124 24.89 20.87 -19.07
N ASP A 125 24.88 21.01 -17.74
CA ASP A 125 25.94 20.64 -16.81
C ASP A 125 25.69 19.26 -16.19
N ILE A 126 26.71 18.70 -15.53
CA ILE A 126 26.62 17.39 -14.88
C ILE A 126 27.11 17.50 -13.44
N TYR A 127 26.22 17.22 -12.47
CA TYR A 127 26.58 17.00 -11.08
C TYR A 127 26.67 15.50 -10.78
N VAL A 128 27.77 15.08 -10.15
CA VAL A 128 28.07 13.67 -9.87
C VAL A 128 28.34 13.49 -8.39
N CYS A 129 27.48 12.69 -7.75
CA CYS A 129 27.65 12.26 -6.37
C CYS A 129 28.81 11.28 -6.23
N ALA A 130 29.55 11.38 -5.13
CA ALA A 130 30.71 10.53 -4.86
C ALA A 130 30.65 9.89 -3.47
N ALA A 131 31.23 8.70 -3.37
CA ALA A 131 31.40 7.98 -2.12
C ALA A 131 32.85 7.53 -1.94
N ALA A 132 33.24 7.17 -0.73
CA ALA A 132 34.51 6.48 -0.50
C ALA A 132 34.54 5.78 0.86
N TRP A 133 35.21 4.62 0.92
CA TRP A 133 35.39 3.89 2.17
C TRP A 133 36.44 4.54 3.12
N GLN A 134 37.51 5.15 2.60
CA GLN A 134 38.69 5.53 3.41
C GLN A 134 39.20 6.98 3.28
N SER A 135 38.67 7.78 2.34
CA SER A 135 39.24 9.11 2.05
C SER A 135 38.16 10.19 1.94
N PRO A 136 38.12 11.18 2.85
CA PRO A 136 37.20 12.32 2.76
C PRO A 136 37.31 13.09 1.45
N ASN A 137 38.50 13.19 0.85
CA ASN A 137 38.68 13.90 -0.43
C ASN A 137 38.08 13.13 -1.62
N LEU A 138 37.99 11.81 -1.54
CA LEU A 138 37.34 10.99 -2.59
C LEU A 138 35.82 11.00 -2.48
N LYS A 139 35.27 11.46 -1.34
CA LYS A 139 33.83 11.68 -1.13
C LYS A 139 33.31 12.99 -1.68
N LYS A 140 34.20 13.90 -2.11
CA LYS A 140 33.76 15.18 -2.68
C LYS A 140 33.07 14.93 -4.01
N ASP A 141 31.92 15.55 -4.19
CA ASP A 141 31.18 15.50 -5.45
C ASP A 141 31.95 16.21 -6.59
N ILE A 142 31.46 16.04 -7.81
CA ILE A 142 32.03 16.67 -9.02
C ILE A 142 30.91 17.47 -9.68
N LEU A 143 31.19 18.72 -10.05
CA LEU A 143 30.29 19.56 -10.84
C LEU A 143 31.00 19.91 -12.14
N TYR A 144 30.67 19.21 -13.21
CA TYR A 144 31.14 19.49 -14.56
C TYR A 144 30.30 20.58 -15.19
N VAL A 145 30.82 21.81 -15.20
CA VAL A 145 30.18 22.95 -15.88
C VAL A 145 30.60 22.97 -17.34
N ASN A 146 29.62 22.97 -18.23
CA ASN A 146 29.79 22.97 -19.67
C ASN A 146 30.34 24.32 -20.15
N GLN A 147 31.41 24.28 -20.95
CA GLN A 147 32.09 25.45 -21.49
C GLN A 147 31.77 25.63 -22.99
N GLY A 148 30.77 24.90 -23.50
CA GLY A 148 30.42 24.81 -24.89
C GLY A 148 31.24 23.76 -25.65
N VAL A 149 30.98 23.68 -26.95
CA VAL A 149 31.61 22.68 -27.83
C VAL A 149 32.96 23.15 -28.39
N ASN A 150 33.89 22.22 -28.52
CA ASN A 150 35.13 22.45 -29.26
C ASN A 150 34.88 22.44 -30.78
N THR A 151 35.94 22.62 -31.57
CA THR A 151 35.86 22.66 -33.05
C THR A 151 35.35 21.37 -33.71
N SER A 152 35.36 20.25 -32.98
CA SER A 152 34.86 18.95 -33.43
C SER A 152 33.43 18.68 -32.96
N GLY A 153 32.76 19.65 -32.32
CA GLY A 153 31.40 19.50 -31.81
C GLY A 153 31.31 18.69 -30.52
N VAL A 154 32.42 18.50 -29.80
CA VAL A 154 32.45 17.79 -28.51
C VAL A 154 32.40 18.80 -27.36
N PRO A 155 31.47 18.65 -26.39
CA PRO A 155 31.37 19.55 -25.25
C PRO A 155 32.62 19.48 -24.37
N GLN A 156 32.99 20.60 -23.76
CA GLN A 156 34.15 20.72 -22.89
C GLN A 156 33.69 21.07 -21.49
N PHE A 157 34.10 20.30 -20.48
CA PHE A 157 33.66 20.52 -19.11
C PHE A 157 34.81 20.95 -18.19
N ARG A 158 34.48 21.77 -17.19
CA ARG A 158 35.37 22.13 -16.09
C ARG A 158 34.75 21.65 -14.78
N ASN A 159 35.51 20.93 -13.95
CA ASN A 159 35.09 20.65 -12.59
C ASN A 159 35.14 21.95 -11.76
N MET A 160 33.98 22.46 -11.35
CA MET A 160 33.82 23.71 -10.62
C MET A 160 33.20 23.55 -9.24
N ALA A 161 33.06 22.32 -8.71
CA ALA A 161 32.39 22.07 -7.42
C ALA A 161 32.89 22.99 -6.28
N ALA A 162 34.21 23.22 -6.22
CA ALA A 162 34.81 24.11 -5.23
C ALA A 162 34.52 25.60 -5.45
N GLU A 163 34.41 26.06 -6.70
CA GLU A 163 34.10 27.45 -7.03
C GLU A 163 32.62 27.77 -6.69
N TYR A 164 31.74 26.77 -6.82
CA TYR A 164 30.32 26.85 -6.47
C TYR A 164 30.01 26.54 -5.00
N GLY A 165 30.99 26.22 -4.15
CA GLY A 165 30.77 25.94 -2.72
C GLY A 165 30.30 24.51 -2.37
N LEU A 166 30.14 23.64 -3.36
CA LEU A 166 29.67 22.26 -3.20
C LEU A 166 30.83 21.30 -2.90
N THR A 167 31.37 21.34 -1.68
CA THR A 167 32.62 20.63 -1.31
C THR A 167 32.55 19.73 -0.08
N ASP A 168 31.34 19.24 0.24
CA ASP A 168 31.16 18.29 1.33
C ASP A 168 32.02 17.04 1.18
N THR A 169 32.24 16.37 2.32
CA THR A 169 33.10 15.18 2.40
C THR A 169 32.38 13.98 2.99
N VAL A 170 31.07 13.92 2.76
CA VAL A 170 30.17 12.80 3.10
C VAL A 170 29.88 11.98 1.84
N SER A 171 29.56 10.69 1.98
CA SER A 171 29.18 9.88 0.84
C SER A 171 27.75 10.24 0.41
N THR A 172 27.59 10.92 -0.72
CA THR A 172 26.29 11.28 -1.28
C THR A 172 25.78 10.16 -2.21
N HIS A 173 24.48 10.14 -2.46
CA HIS A 173 23.81 9.12 -3.27
C HIS A 173 23.19 9.72 -4.54
N MET A 174 22.39 10.77 -4.38
CA MET A 174 21.72 11.49 -5.47
C MET A 174 21.60 12.98 -5.11
N ALA A 175 21.55 13.83 -6.13
CA ALA A 175 21.33 15.27 -6.00
C ALA A 175 20.09 15.70 -6.78
N ALA A 176 19.21 16.50 -6.18
CA ALA A 176 18.05 17.08 -6.85
C ALA A 176 18.10 18.60 -6.77
N PHE A 177 18.01 19.29 -7.91
CA PHE A 177 17.99 20.75 -7.98
C PHE A 177 16.57 21.29 -8.15
N PHE A 178 16.12 22.14 -7.23
CA PHE A 178 14.77 22.68 -7.24
C PHE A 178 14.71 23.99 -6.45
N ASP A 179 13.71 24.82 -6.74
CA ASP A 179 13.47 26.09 -6.06
C ASP A 179 12.65 25.82 -4.79
N TYR A 180 13.31 25.71 -3.62
CA TYR A 180 12.60 25.31 -2.39
C TYR A 180 11.94 26.50 -1.68
N ASP A 181 12.43 27.72 -1.87
CA ASP A 181 11.90 28.93 -1.24
C ASP A 181 11.08 29.84 -2.18
N ASN A 182 10.86 29.38 -3.42
CA ASN A 182 10.07 30.03 -4.48
C ASN A 182 10.63 31.41 -4.87
N ASP A 183 11.94 31.60 -4.80
CA ASP A 183 12.62 32.85 -5.16
C ASP A 183 13.08 32.90 -6.64
N GLY A 184 12.96 31.77 -7.33
CA GLY A 184 13.17 31.60 -8.76
C GLY A 184 14.49 30.94 -9.15
N ASP A 185 15.46 30.79 -8.24
CA ASP A 185 16.69 30.06 -8.52
C ASP A 185 16.66 28.61 -8.01
N LEU A 186 17.57 27.77 -8.51
CA LEU A 186 17.59 26.34 -8.19
C LEU A 186 18.61 26.06 -7.07
N ASP A 187 18.08 25.66 -5.92
CA ASP A 187 18.80 25.10 -4.78
C ASP A 187 19.17 23.63 -5.02
N VAL A 188 19.89 23.00 -4.08
CA VAL A 188 20.22 21.56 -4.21
C VAL A 188 20.08 20.79 -2.90
N TYR A 189 19.36 19.68 -2.98
CA TYR A 189 19.28 18.66 -1.94
C TYR A 189 20.18 17.49 -2.27
N LEU A 190 21.01 17.08 -1.31
CA LEU A 190 21.93 15.94 -1.43
C LEU A 190 21.48 14.83 -0.48
N VAL A 191 21.14 13.69 -1.06
CA VAL A 191 20.84 12.46 -0.31
C VAL A 191 22.15 11.84 0.16
N VAL A 192 22.25 11.49 1.44
CA VAL A 192 23.46 10.96 2.07
C VAL A 192 23.29 9.47 2.36
N ASN A 193 24.22 8.66 1.85
CA ASN A 193 24.29 7.23 2.10
C ASN A 193 25.73 6.84 2.43
N ASP A 194 26.05 6.83 3.71
CA ASP A 194 27.41 6.60 4.21
C ASP A 194 27.40 5.51 5.29
N LEU A 195 28.48 4.73 5.38
CA LEU A 195 28.62 3.69 6.40
C LEU A 195 29.44 4.19 7.58
N ASN A 196 28.91 4.02 8.79
CA ASN A 196 29.66 4.16 10.03
C ASN A 196 29.78 2.80 10.75
N GLN A 197 30.35 2.81 11.96
CA GLN A 197 30.50 1.61 12.78
C GLN A 197 29.25 1.27 13.63
N GLU A 198 28.15 2.02 13.50
CA GLU A 198 26.88 1.71 14.17
C GLU A 198 26.09 0.72 13.31
N PHE A 199 25.51 -0.31 13.92
CA PHE A 199 24.65 -1.26 13.21
C PHE A 199 23.29 -0.59 12.94
N PRO A 200 22.91 -0.35 11.66
CA PRO A 200 21.75 0.49 11.33
C PRO A 200 20.40 -0.12 11.76
N ASN A 201 20.35 -1.44 12.00
CA ASN A 201 19.17 -2.15 12.52
C ASN A 201 19.12 -2.27 14.05
N THR A 202 19.86 -1.44 14.79
CA THR A 202 19.77 -1.39 16.25
C THR A 202 18.73 -0.37 16.69
N PHE A 203 17.71 -0.83 17.40
CA PHE A 203 16.69 0.05 17.96
C PHE A 203 17.29 1.06 18.96
N ARG A 204 17.15 2.34 18.63
CA ARG A 204 17.45 3.49 19.48
C ARG A 204 16.49 4.62 19.12
N LYS A 205 16.49 5.72 19.88
CA LYS A 205 15.75 6.90 19.42
C LYS A 205 16.40 7.43 18.14
N PRO A 206 15.61 7.78 17.10
CA PRO A 206 16.13 8.47 15.93
C PRO A 206 16.81 9.80 16.32
N LYS A 207 17.88 10.16 15.62
CA LYS A 207 18.52 11.48 15.73
C LYS A 207 17.75 12.43 14.80
N THR A 208 17.16 13.47 15.39
CA THR A 208 16.27 14.42 14.68
C THR A 208 16.73 15.88 14.80
N ASP A 209 17.97 16.10 15.24
CA ASP A 209 18.57 17.42 15.54
C ASP A 209 19.70 17.82 14.58
N GLY A 210 19.87 17.09 13.48
CA GLY A 210 20.92 17.32 12.48
C GLY A 210 22.31 16.87 12.92
N THR A 211 22.40 16.02 13.95
CA THR A 211 23.66 15.36 14.38
C THR A 211 23.81 13.93 13.85
N GLY A 212 22.80 13.44 13.11
CA GLY A 212 22.85 12.17 12.41
C GLY A 212 24.05 12.08 11.47
N PHE A 213 24.72 10.93 11.44
CA PHE A 213 25.86 10.70 10.54
C PHE A 213 25.42 10.66 9.07
N THR A 214 24.21 10.18 8.83
CA THR A 214 23.57 10.09 7.52
C THR A 214 22.45 11.14 7.40
N ASN A 215 22.66 12.33 7.94
CA ASN A 215 21.73 13.44 7.74
C ASN A 215 21.92 13.99 6.33
N ASP A 216 20.84 14.13 5.58
CA ASP A 216 20.85 14.74 4.25
C ASP A 216 21.22 16.23 4.31
N ILE A 217 21.56 16.81 3.16
CA ILE A 217 22.11 18.17 3.09
C ILE A 217 21.27 19.02 2.14
N LEU A 218 20.89 20.22 2.58
CA LEU A 218 20.26 21.24 1.73
C LEU A 218 21.18 22.45 1.58
N TYR A 219 21.37 22.87 0.35
CA TYR A 219 22.13 24.04 -0.04
C TYR A 219 21.22 25.07 -0.71
N ARG A 220 21.22 26.30 -0.19
CA ARG A 220 20.59 27.43 -0.87
C ARG A 220 21.51 27.97 -1.94
N ASN A 221 20.96 28.33 -3.09
CA ASN A 221 21.65 29.07 -4.13
C ASN A 221 21.74 30.56 -3.76
N ASP A 222 22.97 31.10 -3.74
CA ASP A 222 23.21 32.53 -3.53
C ASP A 222 24.00 33.10 -4.73
N TRP A 223 23.37 34.00 -5.48
CA TRP A 223 24.04 34.63 -6.63
C TRP A 223 25.30 35.42 -6.23
N ASN A 224 26.46 35.07 -6.80
CA ASN A 224 27.71 35.79 -6.57
C ASN A 224 28.04 36.73 -7.74
N THR A 225 27.82 38.03 -7.52
CA THR A 225 28.10 39.07 -8.53
C THR A 225 29.57 39.19 -8.96
N GLN A 226 30.54 38.76 -8.13
CA GLN A 226 31.96 38.83 -8.47
C GLN A 226 32.40 37.67 -9.35
N LEU A 227 31.84 36.49 -9.10
CA LEU A 227 32.11 35.28 -9.88
C LEU A 227 31.19 35.14 -11.10
N ASN A 228 30.07 35.86 -11.11
CA ASN A 228 29.04 35.85 -12.15
C ASN A 228 28.42 34.46 -12.38
N HIS A 229 28.19 33.75 -11.28
CA HIS A 229 27.50 32.47 -11.23
C HIS A 229 27.00 32.24 -9.79
N PRO A 230 26.11 31.27 -9.54
CA PRO A 230 25.64 30.99 -8.19
C PRO A 230 26.70 30.34 -7.31
N VAL A 231 26.58 30.52 -6.00
CA VAL A 231 27.40 29.85 -4.98
C VAL A 231 26.45 29.27 -3.93
N TYR A 232 26.67 28.03 -3.56
CA TYR A 232 25.76 27.28 -2.71
C TYR A 232 26.16 27.38 -1.23
N THR A 233 25.20 27.79 -0.39
CA THR A 233 25.36 27.92 1.06
C THR A 233 24.61 26.80 1.78
N ASN A 234 25.29 26.05 2.64
CA ASN A 234 24.66 24.98 3.41
C ASN A 234 23.67 25.54 4.43
N VAL A 235 22.38 25.30 4.22
CA VAL A 235 21.26 25.76 5.08
C VAL A 235 20.56 24.60 5.79
N THR A 236 21.08 23.37 5.70
CA THR A 236 20.51 22.12 6.26
C THR A 236 19.81 22.29 7.61
N LYS A 237 20.50 22.88 8.60
CA LYS A 237 19.95 23.07 9.95
C LYS A 237 18.95 24.23 10.04
N GLU A 238 19.17 25.29 9.29
CA GLU A 238 18.27 26.45 9.21
C GLU A 238 16.93 26.03 8.58
N ALA A 239 16.99 25.23 7.53
CA ALA A 239 15.83 24.73 6.79
C ALA A 239 15.12 23.55 7.48
N GLY A 240 15.63 23.03 8.60
CA GLY A 240 14.96 21.94 9.33
C GLY A 240 15.18 20.53 8.76
N ILE A 241 16.18 20.33 7.89
CA ILE A 241 16.60 19.01 7.40
C ILE A 241 17.50 18.35 8.46
N THR A 242 16.87 17.84 9.51
CA THR A 242 17.56 17.44 10.74
C THR A 242 17.44 15.95 11.09
N TRP A 243 16.80 15.14 10.25
CA TRP A 243 16.61 13.72 10.52
C TRP A 243 17.73 12.90 9.87
N GLU A 244 18.21 11.91 10.60
CA GLU A 244 19.06 10.88 10.00
C GLU A 244 18.26 9.97 9.06
N GLY A 245 18.88 9.52 7.98
CA GLY A 245 18.30 8.57 7.04
C GLY A 245 19.38 7.85 6.23
N ASN A 246 19.25 6.56 5.93
CA ASN A 246 20.15 5.90 4.99
C ASN A 246 19.61 6.05 3.56
N GLY A 247 19.64 7.27 3.04
CA GLY A 247 18.86 7.66 1.86
C GLY A 247 19.31 6.97 0.57
N LEU A 248 18.34 6.49 -0.22
CA LEU A 248 18.57 5.77 -1.48
C LEU A 248 17.71 6.27 -2.65
N GLY A 249 16.61 6.98 -2.37
CA GLY A 249 15.72 7.55 -3.38
C GLY A 249 15.23 8.94 -2.98
N ILE A 250 14.93 9.78 -3.97
CA ILE A 250 14.40 11.14 -3.76
C ILE A 250 13.38 11.48 -4.84
N SER A 251 12.24 12.02 -4.40
CA SER A 251 11.24 12.65 -5.27
C SER A 251 11.01 14.08 -4.78
N ILE A 252 11.09 15.04 -5.70
CA ILE A 252 10.67 16.44 -5.50
C ILE A 252 9.28 16.59 -6.10
N VAL A 253 8.30 16.91 -5.26
CA VAL A 253 6.89 16.88 -5.66
C VAL A 253 6.05 17.84 -4.80
N ASP A 254 5.10 18.54 -5.41
CA ASP A 254 4.07 19.27 -4.66
C ASP A 254 2.94 18.31 -4.24
N ILE A 255 3.19 17.51 -3.20
CA ILE A 255 2.32 16.39 -2.82
C ILE A 255 0.95 16.85 -2.31
N ASN A 256 0.87 18.10 -1.84
CA ASN A 256 -0.31 18.70 -1.21
C ASN A 256 -0.98 19.80 -2.07
N ALA A 257 -0.45 20.02 -3.28
CA ALA A 257 -0.88 20.98 -4.30
C ALA A 257 -1.01 22.43 -3.78
N ASP A 258 -0.04 22.90 -3.00
CA ASP A 258 -0.01 24.27 -2.47
C ASP A 258 0.93 25.24 -3.19
N GLY A 259 1.63 24.76 -4.22
CA GLY A 259 2.59 25.51 -5.01
C GLY A 259 4.01 25.51 -4.44
N TRP A 260 4.28 24.75 -3.37
CA TRP A 260 5.60 24.60 -2.77
C TRP A 260 6.06 23.16 -2.89
N LYS A 261 7.34 22.97 -3.23
CA LYS A 261 7.89 21.63 -3.42
C LYS A 261 8.20 20.98 -2.09
N ASP A 262 7.68 19.78 -1.93
CA ASP A 262 7.95 18.87 -0.82
C ASP A 262 9.01 17.85 -1.25
N ILE A 263 9.60 17.16 -0.26
CA ILE A 263 10.69 16.19 -0.50
C ILE A 263 10.31 14.86 0.12
N TYR A 264 10.22 13.81 -0.70
CA TYR A 264 10.06 12.43 -0.24
C TYR A 264 11.37 11.65 -0.40
N ILE A 265 11.85 11.06 0.69
CA ILE A 265 13.11 10.32 0.75
C ILE A 265 12.83 8.86 1.15
N SER A 266 13.33 7.94 0.33
CA SER A 266 13.37 6.52 0.65
C SER A 266 14.64 6.19 1.42
N ASN A 267 14.51 5.55 2.57
CA ASN A 267 15.61 5.20 3.45
C ASN A 267 15.68 3.69 3.71
N ASP A 268 16.89 3.15 3.65
CA ASP A 268 17.16 1.77 4.07
C ASP A 268 17.12 1.65 5.61
N TYR A 269 17.00 0.41 6.11
CA TYR A 269 17.03 0.04 7.53
C TYR A 269 15.93 0.70 8.41
N LEU A 270 16.15 0.71 9.73
CA LEU A 270 15.23 1.28 10.71
C LEU A 270 14.91 2.77 10.51
N SER A 271 15.77 3.55 9.84
CA SER A 271 15.60 5.01 9.70
C SER A 271 14.21 5.40 9.21
N GLY A 272 13.61 4.57 8.35
CA GLY A 272 12.30 4.82 7.75
C GLY A 272 12.29 6.02 6.80
N ASN A 273 11.32 6.04 5.90
CA ASN A 273 11.20 7.11 4.91
C ASN A 273 10.90 8.47 5.57
N LEU A 274 11.28 9.54 4.89
CA LEU A 274 11.04 10.92 5.32
C LEU A 274 10.16 11.62 4.29
N LEU A 275 9.21 12.43 4.77
CA LEU A 275 8.42 13.34 3.95
C LEU A 275 8.54 14.74 4.54
N TYR A 276 9.38 15.57 3.94
CA TYR A 276 9.54 16.96 4.32
C TYR A 276 8.51 17.81 3.61
N ILE A 277 7.51 18.28 4.37
CA ILE A 277 6.55 19.27 3.89
C ILE A 277 7.14 20.67 4.06
N ASN A 278 7.05 21.48 3.02
CA ASN A 278 7.54 22.84 2.98
C ASN A 278 6.62 23.78 3.78
N ASN A 279 7.19 24.49 4.76
CA ASN A 279 6.44 25.41 5.62
C ASN A 279 6.23 26.79 4.97
N ARG A 280 6.66 27.00 3.72
CA ARG A 280 6.51 28.25 2.94
C ARG A 280 7.24 29.45 3.53
N ASN A 281 8.33 29.18 4.25
CA ASN A 281 9.12 30.20 4.96
C ASN A 281 10.62 29.87 4.97
N GLY A 282 11.06 29.05 4.02
CA GLY A 282 12.44 28.56 3.94
C GLY A 282 12.76 27.39 4.87
N THR A 283 11.75 26.76 5.48
CA THR A 283 11.94 25.59 6.37
C THR A 283 11.01 24.44 6.01
N PHE A 284 11.38 23.24 6.45
CA PHE A 284 10.64 22.01 6.25
C PHE A 284 10.26 21.36 7.58
N THR A 285 9.28 20.48 7.55
CA THR A 285 9.00 19.57 8.66
C THR A 285 8.73 18.17 8.16
N ASN A 286 9.36 17.17 8.77
CA ASN A 286 9.06 15.77 8.51
C ASN A 286 7.64 15.44 8.98
N ARG A 287 6.73 15.10 8.06
CA ARG A 287 5.32 14.76 8.27
C ARG A 287 4.99 13.32 7.87
N ASN A 288 5.99 12.46 7.65
CA ASN A 288 5.80 11.08 7.17
C ASN A 288 4.72 10.32 7.97
N ALA A 289 4.81 10.33 9.30
CA ALA A 289 3.87 9.62 10.19
C ALA A 289 2.46 10.24 10.25
N GLU A 290 2.27 11.46 9.74
CA GLU A 290 0.95 12.10 9.65
C GLU A 290 0.23 11.74 8.34
N VAL A 291 1.01 11.44 7.28
CA VAL A 291 0.55 11.26 5.90
C VAL A 291 0.43 9.78 5.50
N PHE A 292 1.43 8.95 5.86
CA PHE A 292 1.49 7.52 5.55
C PHE A 292 1.28 6.65 6.79
N LYS A 293 0.68 5.48 6.60
CA LYS A 293 0.42 4.51 7.68
C LYS A 293 1.57 3.53 7.88
N HIS A 294 2.27 3.20 6.80
CA HIS A 294 3.49 2.41 6.76
C HIS A 294 4.26 2.65 5.45
N GLY A 295 5.51 2.18 5.36
CA GLY A 295 6.35 2.22 4.16
C GLY A 295 7.13 0.94 3.93
N SER A 296 8.01 0.92 2.94
CA SER A 296 8.92 -0.21 2.69
C SER A 296 10.01 -0.25 3.77
N LEU A 297 10.55 -1.44 4.09
CA LEU A 297 11.58 -1.58 5.13
C LEU A 297 12.99 -1.40 4.57
N ASN A 298 13.23 -1.92 3.37
CA ASN A 298 14.50 -1.76 2.67
C ASN A 298 14.22 -0.85 1.48
N ALA A 299 13.78 0.38 1.75
CA ALA A 299 13.35 1.28 0.68
C ALA A 299 14.54 1.73 -0.18
N MET A 300 14.44 1.53 -1.50
CA MET A 300 15.47 1.92 -2.47
C MET A 300 15.02 3.13 -3.29
N GLY A 301 14.96 3.02 -4.62
CA GLY A 301 14.49 4.10 -5.49
C GLY A 301 12.99 4.30 -5.39
N ASN A 302 12.57 5.53 -5.66
CA ASN A 302 11.18 5.95 -5.67
C ASN A 302 10.88 6.80 -6.91
N ASP A 303 9.60 6.96 -7.20
CA ASP A 303 9.11 7.90 -8.19
C ASP A 303 7.73 8.44 -7.77
N ALA A 304 7.40 9.64 -8.23
CA ALA A 304 6.14 10.30 -7.96
C ALA A 304 5.42 10.68 -9.25
N GLY A 305 4.13 10.36 -9.35
CA GLY A 305 3.34 10.68 -10.54
C GLY A 305 1.87 10.32 -10.41
N ASP A 306 1.03 10.98 -11.21
CA ASP A 306 -0.41 10.70 -11.34
C ASP A 306 -0.63 9.40 -12.12
N ILE A 307 -0.89 8.29 -11.42
CA ILE A 307 -0.98 6.94 -12.00
C ILE A 307 -2.38 6.62 -12.52
N ASN A 308 -3.40 7.21 -11.90
CA ASN A 308 -4.81 6.94 -12.18
C ASN A 308 -5.51 8.05 -12.97
N ASN A 309 -4.78 9.12 -13.32
CA ASN A 309 -5.27 10.28 -14.07
C ASN A 309 -6.37 11.06 -13.31
N ASP A 310 -6.23 11.19 -11.98
CA ASP A 310 -7.15 11.96 -11.13
C ASP A 310 -6.64 13.36 -10.76
N GLY A 311 -5.40 13.69 -11.15
CA GLY A 311 -4.78 14.97 -10.88
C GLY A 311 -3.95 15.05 -9.60
N LEU A 312 -3.85 13.96 -8.85
CA LEU A 312 -3.06 13.87 -7.62
C LEU A 312 -1.78 13.08 -7.87
N MET A 313 -0.68 13.47 -7.21
CA MET A 313 0.59 12.76 -7.31
C MET A 313 0.63 11.59 -6.33
N ASP A 314 0.83 10.40 -6.86
CA ASP A 314 1.06 9.15 -6.12
C ASP A 314 2.56 8.90 -5.93
N ILE A 315 2.92 7.98 -5.03
CA ILE A 315 4.33 7.59 -4.80
C ILE A 315 4.48 6.07 -4.95
N VAL A 316 5.45 5.66 -5.76
CA VAL A 316 5.89 4.28 -5.89
C VAL A 316 7.28 4.14 -5.29
N GLU A 317 7.49 3.07 -4.52
CA GLU A 317 8.75 2.78 -3.86
C GLU A 317 9.13 1.30 -3.99
N MET A 318 10.39 1.04 -4.29
CA MET A 318 10.93 -0.32 -4.43
C MET A 318 11.53 -0.84 -3.11
N ASP A 319 11.37 -2.15 -2.89
CA ASP A 319 12.01 -2.97 -1.86
C ASP A 319 12.51 -4.27 -2.54
N MET A 320 12.84 -5.28 -1.74
CA MET A 320 13.55 -6.48 -2.16
C MET A 320 12.74 -7.78 -2.00
N MET A 321 11.41 -7.72 -1.96
CA MET A 321 10.55 -8.90 -1.79
C MET A 321 10.39 -9.70 -3.11
N PRO A 322 10.88 -10.95 -3.19
CA PRO A 322 10.75 -11.78 -4.39
C PRO A 322 9.32 -12.22 -4.68
N GLU A 323 8.97 -12.49 -5.94
CA GLU A 323 7.64 -13.02 -6.31
C GLU A 323 7.48 -14.52 -5.98
N ASP A 324 8.57 -15.29 -6.05
CA ASP A 324 8.56 -16.74 -5.96
C ASP A 324 8.84 -17.27 -4.54
N ASN A 325 8.36 -18.48 -4.26
CA ASN A 325 8.53 -19.09 -2.94
C ASN A 325 10.00 -19.40 -2.63
N TYR A 326 10.79 -19.85 -3.61
CA TYR A 326 12.16 -20.27 -3.35
C TYR A 326 13.00 -19.10 -2.85
N ARG A 327 13.00 -17.97 -3.57
CA ARG A 327 13.75 -16.76 -3.18
C ARG A 327 13.23 -16.19 -1.87
N GLN A 328 11.91 -16.06 -1.67
CA GLN A 328 11.36 -15.58 -0.39
C GLN A 328 11.94 -16.39 0.78
N LYS A 329 11.89 -17.73 0.72
CA LYS A 329 12.37 -18.64 1.78
C LYS A 329 13.90 -18.73 1.92
N MET A 330 14.65 -18.25 0.94
CA MET A 330 16.12 -18.23 0.97
C MET A 330 16.69 -16.90 1.46
N MET A 331 15.92 -15.82 1.43
CA MET A 331 16.41 -14.46 1.66
C MET A 331 15.87 -13.82 2.93
N LEU A 332 14.60 -14.06 3.24
CA LEU A 332 13.91 -13.27 4.24
C LEU A 332 13.99 -13.92 5.62
N ASN A 333 14.57 -13.19 6.57
CA ASN A 333 14.30 -13.45 7.98
C ASN A 333 12.98 -12.77 8.34
N PRO A 334 12.02 -13.51 8.91
CA PRO A 334 10.74 -12.92 9.25
C PRO A 334 10.87 -11.88 10.37
N VAL A 335 10.20 -10.75 10.18
CA VAL A 335 10.00 -9.75 11.23
C VAL A 335 9.13 -10.38 12.33
N ASP A 336 9.62 -10.37 13.56
CA ASP A 336 8.89 -10.88 14.73
C ASP A 336 7.98 -9.79 15.35
N TYR A 337 7.17 -10.18 16.32
CA TYR A 337 6.28 -9.24 17.00
C TYR A 337 7.04 -8.18 17.84
N ASN A 338 8.23 -8.52 18.34
CA ASN A 338 9.02 -7.60 19.14
C ASN A 338 9.52 -6.42 18.30
N TRP A 339 9.80 -6.63 17.01
CA TRP A 339 10.14 -5.53 16.10
C TRP A 339 9.06 -4.44 16.08
N TYR A 340 7.78 -4.81 16.02
CA TYR A 340 6.67 -3.84 16.03
C TYR A 340 6.58 -3.09 17.36
N LEU A 341 6.76 -3.82 18.48
CA LEU A 341 6.79 -3.22 19.81
C LEU A 341 7.95 -2.23 19.96
N TYR A 342 9.14 -2.60 19.48
CA TYR A 342 10.30 -1.74 19.54
C TYR A 342 10.20 -0.54 18.59
N SER A 343 9.65 -0.70 17.37
CA SER A 343 9.39 0.44 16.49
C SER A 343 8.50 1.47 17.17
N ALA A 344 7.39 1.05 17.77
CA ALA A 344 6.51 1.95 18.52
C ALA A 344 7.22 2.56 19.76
N GLN A 345 7.96 1.76 20.53
CA GLN A 345 8.66 2.21 21.73
C GLN A 345 9.74 3.26 21.44
N TYR A 346 10.47 3.11 20.34
CA TYR A 346 11.58 3.99 19.96
C TYR A 346 11.18 5.13 19.01
N GLY A 347 9.97 5.09 18.45
CA GLY A 347 9.42 6.13 17.58
C GLY A 347 9.78 5.97 16.10
N TYR A 348 9.97 4.73 15.63
CA TYR A 348 10.15 4.41 14.21
C TYR A 348 8.80 4.17 13.51
N PRO A 349 8.68 4.51 12.21
CA PRO A 349 7.48 4.19 11.44
C PRO A 349 7.29 2.68 11.27
N TYR A 350 6.05 2.28 11.00
CA TYR A 350 5.76 0.89 10.60
C TYR A 350 6.27 0.64 9.19
N GLN A 351 6.91 -0.50 8.98
CA GLN A 351 7.60 -0.84 7.75
C GLN A 351 7.37 -2.31 7.41
N THR A 352 7.31 -2.62 6.11
CA THR A 352 7.13 -3.98 5.59
C THR A 352 8.12 -4.26 4.48
N VAL A 353 8.64 -5.49 4.39
CA VAL A 353 9.58 -5.87 3.32
C VAL A 353 8.79 -6.14 2.04
N ARG A 354 8.51 -5.10 1.25
CA ARG A 354 7.87 -5.17 -0.08
C ARG A 354 7.76 -3.78 -0.67
N ASN A 355 7.55 -3.70 -1.98
CA ASN A 355 7.22 -2.45 -2.63
C ASN A 355 5.94 -1.85 -2.02
N THR A 356 5.85 -0.53 -2.06
CA THR A 356 4.64 0.22 -1.71
C THR A 356 4.20 1.10 -2.86
N LEU A 357 2.89 1.24 -3.02
CA LEU A 357 2.24 2.19 -3.93
C LEU A 357 1.30 3.03 -3.09
N GLN A 358 1.78 4.18 -2.66
CA GLN A 358 1.01 5.15 -1.89
C GLN A 358 0.14 5.95 -2.86
N LEU A 359 -1.13 5.56 -2.96
CA LEU A 359 -2.13 6.29 -3.74
C LEU A 359 -2.65 7.49 -2.96
N ASN A 360 -2.66 8.68 -3.57
CA ASN A 360 -3.12 9.92 -2.98
C ASN A 360 -4.67 9.98 -3.02
N ASN A 361 -5.32 10.04 -1.86
CA ASN A 361 -6.79 10.16 -1.79
C ASN A 361 -7.28 11.61 -1.67
N GLY A 362 -6.37 12.57 -1.87
CA GLY A 362 -6.60 13.98 -1.64
C GLY A 362 -6.53 14.38 -0.16
N PRO A 363 -6.83 15.65 0.15
CA PRO A 363 -6.73 16.18 1.51
C PRO A 363 -7.77 15.59 2.46
N ARG A 364 -7.36 15.38 3.71
CA ARG A 364 -8.30 15.04 4.79
C ARG A 364 -9.23 16.20 5.13
N VAL A 365 -10.44 15.88 5.58
CA VAL A 365 -11.41 16.86 6.09
C VAL A 365 -11.35 16.92 7.62
N LEU A 366 -11.32 18.14 8.18
CA LEU A 366 -11.27 18.43 9.62
C LEU A 366 -12.64 18.90 10.17
N GLU A 367 -12.81 18.98 11.50
CA GLU A 367 -14.09 19.24 12.21
C GLU A 367 -14.72 20.65 12.05
N ASN A 368 -14.30 21.38 11.04
CA ASN A 368 -14.78 22.71 10.67
C ASN A 368 -14.85 22.87 9.14
N ASP A 369 -14.89 21.76 8.42
CA ASP A 369 -14.87 21.70 6.96
C ASP A 369 -13.59 22.33 6.34
N SER A 370 -12.51 22.44 7.13
CA SER A 370 -11.19 22.78 6.58
C SER A 370 -10.47 21.52 6.10
N VAL A 371 -9.53 21.74 5.18
CA VAL A 371 -8.68 20.69 4.62
C VAL A 371 -7.33 20.66 5.33
N GLY A 372 -6.81 19.45 5.57
CA GLY A 372 -5.46 19.21 6.06
C GLY A 372 -4.54 18.63 4.98
N LEU A 373 -3.41 18.05 5.40
CA LEU A 373 -2.52 17.31 4.51
C LEU A 373 -3.24 16.15 3.81
N PRO A 374 -2.77 15.74 2.61
CA PRO A 374 -3.26 14.56 1.92
C PRO A 374 -3.19 13.30 2.78
N VAL A 375 -3.98 12.30 2.37
CA VAL A 375 -3.98 10.98 2.98
C VAL A 375 -3.72 9.93 1.92
N PHE A 376 -2.83 9.00 2.23
CA PHE A 376 -2.41 7.97 1.30
C PHE A 376 -2.92 6.58 1.69
N SER A 377 -3.04 5.75 0.67
CA SER A 377 -3.42 4.34 0.78
C SER A 377 -2.37 3.51 0.07
N ASP A 378 -1.66 2.63 0.79
CA ASP A 378 -0.80 1.66 0.14
C ASP A 378 -1.62 0.54 -0.50
N ILE A 379 -1.63 0.49 -1.83
CA ILE A 379 -2.40 -0.47 -2.61
C ILE A 379 -1.53 -1.47 -3.40
N ALA A 380 -0.24 -1.63 -3.07
CA ALA A 380 0.70 -2.42 -3.88
C ALA A 380 0.27 -3.88 -4.13
N PHE A 381 -0.43 -4.51 -3.17
CA PHE A 381 -0.97 -5.87 -3.36
C PHE A 381 -2.13 -5.89 -4.35
N TYR A 382 -3.09 -4.98 -4.19
CA TYR A 382 -4.21 -4.85 -5.12
C TYR A 382 -3.71 -4.49 -6.53
N ALA A 383 -2.76 -3.57 -6.58
CA ALA A 383 -2.18 -3.09 -7.82
C ALA A 383 -1.28 -4.13 -8.49
N GLY A 384 -0.86 -5.21 -7.81
CA GLY A 384 -0.08 -6.29 -8.42
C GLY A 384 1.41 -6.00 -8.57
N MET A 385 1.95 -5.00 -7.87
CA MET A 385 3.36 -4.57 -7.97
C MET A 385 4.17 -4.79 -6.68
N ALA A 386 3.59 -5.43 -5.66
CA ALA A 386 4.23 -5.66 -4.36
C ALA A 386 5.52 -6.50 -4.41
N TYR A 387 5.75 -7.26 -5.47
CA TYR A 387 6.84 -8.25 -5.57
C TYR A 387 7.66 -8.07 -6.85
N THR A 388 8.93 -7.71 -6.68
CA THR A 388 9.88 -7.55 -7.79
C THR A 388 11.27 -8.09 -7.45
N ASP A 389 11.45 -8.81 -6.33
CA ASP A 389 12.78 -9.25 -5.83
C ASP A 389 13.70 -8.04 -5.58
N TRP A 390 15.02 -8.23 -5.51
CA TRP A 390 16.01 -7.19 -5.20
C TRP A 390 15.97 -6.07 -6.24
N SER A 391 15.18 -5.02 -5.95
CA SER A 391 14.84 -3.95 -6.87
C SER A 391 15.54 -2.65 -6.48
N TRP A 392 15.91 -1.83 -7.46
CA TRP A 392 16.65 -0.60 -7.22
C TRP A 392 15.86 0.63 -7.65
N ALA A 393 15.54 0.79 -8.93
CA ALA A 393 14.79 1.94 -9.43
C ALA A 393 13.30 1.64 -9.58
N ALA A 394 12.47 2.65 -9.34
CA ALA A 394 11.11 2.76 -9.87
C ALA A 394 11.13 3.84 -10.96
N LEU A 395 10.50 3.61 -12.12
CA LEU A 395 10.26 4.66 -13.10
C LEU A 395 8.83 4.57 -13.60
N LEU A 396 8.11 5.69 -13.47
CA LEU A 396 6.77 5.89 -14.00
C LEU A 396 6.85 6.59 -15.36
N LEU A 397 6.45 5.90 -16.42
CA LEU A 397 6.32 6.48 -17.76
C LEU A 397 5.27 5.75 -18.58
N ASP A 398 4.64 6.44 -19.52
CA ASP A 398 3.74 5.81 -20.49
C ASP A 398 4.57 5.14 -21.59
N ALA A 399 4.78 3.82 -21.47
CA ALA A 399 5.69 3.08 -22.35
C ALA A 399 5.04 2.72 -23.68
N ASP A 400 3.71 2.60 -23.70
CA ASP A 400 2.95 2.16 -24.88
C ASP A 400 2.09 3.26 -25.52
N ASN A 401 2.17 4.50 -25.04
CA ASN A 401 1.46 5.70 -25.48
C ASN A 401 -0.07 5.66 -25.31
N ASP A 402 -0.61 4.94 -24.33
CA ASP A 402 -2.06 4.83 -24.10
C ASP A 402 -2.68 5.85 -23.14
N GLY A 403 -1.87 6.76 -22.62
CA GLY A 403 -2.26 7.83 -21.70
C GLY A 403 -2.18 7.44 -20.22
N TYR A 404 -1.69 6.25 -19.87
CA TYR A 404 -1.49 5.81 -18.50
C TYR A 404 0.00 5.49 -18.25
N LYS A 405 0.52 5.92 -17.10
CA LYS A 405 1.91 5.63 -16.73
C LYS A 405 2.04 4.16 -16.33
N ASP A 406 2.96 3.47 -17.00
CA ASP A 406 3.46 2.13 -16.70
C ASP A 406 4.58 2.22 -15.66
N LEU A 407 4.95 1.09 -15.06
CA LEU A 407 6.01 1.00 -14.05
C LEU A 407 7.17 0.13 -14.54
N MET A 408 8.39 0.65 -14.52
CA MET A 408 9.62 -0.10 -14.79
C MET A 408 10.49 -0.21 -13.55
N THR A 409 11.13 -1.36 -13.36
CA THR A 409 12.01 -1.63 -12.21
C THR A 409 13.34 -2.21 -12.65
N THR A 410 14.43 -1.82 -11.98
CA THR A 410 15.74 -2.46 -12.18
C THR A 410 16.04 -3.44 -11.07
N ASN A 411 16.74 -4.53 -11.41
CA ASN A 411 16.91 -5.67 -10.53
C ASN A 411 18.29 -6.31 -10.58
N GLY A 412 18.57 -7.05 -9.51
CA GLY A 412 19.68 -7.97 -9.42
C GLY A 412 20.78 -7.51 -8.46
N LEU A 413 21.54 -8.48 -7.98
CA LEU A 413 22.64 -8.27 -7.04
C LEU A 413 23.78 -9.27 -7.33
N PRO A 414 25.01 -8.83 -7.62
CA PRO A 414 26.11 -9.75 -7.94
C PRO A 414 26.45 -10.76 -6.84
N LYS A 415 26.23 -10.41 -5.58
CA LYS A 415 26.59 -11.20 -4.40
C LYS A 415 25.58 -11.00 -3.27
N ASP A 416 24.77 -12.02 -3.01
CA ASP A 416 23.70 -11.97 -2.00
C ASP A 416 24.19 -12.45 -0.63
N VAL A 417 24.36 -11.50 0.29
CA VAL A 417 24.75 -11.75 1.69
C VAL A 417 23.59 -12.18 2.59
N THR A 418 22.36 -12.12 2.07
CA THR A 418 21.14 -12.45 2.80
C THR A 418 20.70 -13.91 2.60
N ASP A 419 21.33 -14.64 1.68
CA ASP A 419 21.10 -16.07 1.49
C ASP A 419 21.26 -16.86 2.80
N LEU A 420 20.19 -17.50 3.26
CA LEU A 420 20.10 -18.09 4.59
C LEU A 420 21.00 -19.33 4.77
N ASP A 421 21.30 -20.06 3.70
CA ASP A 421 22.28 -21.16 3.75
C ASP A 421 23.70 -20.61 3.86
N PHE A 422 24.02 -19.51 3.19
CA PHE A 422 25.27 -18.77 3.39
C PHE A 422 25.37 -18.21 4.81
N VAL A 423 24.32 -17.58 5.33
CA VAL A 423 24.28 -17.03 6.70
C VAL A 423 24.54 -18.14 7.72
N ALA A 424 23.84 -19.27 7.62
CA ALA A 424 24.06 -20.42 8.49
C ALA A 424 25.48 -20.99 8.40
N TYR A 425 26.04 -21.07 7.19
CA TYR A 425 27.44 -21.49 6.99
C TYR A 425 28.42 -20.54 7.69
N ARG A 426 28.22 -19.22 7.57
CA ARG A 426 29.06 -18.20 8.21
C ARG A 426 28.99 -18.30 9.74
N GLU A 427 27.80 -18.48 10.30
CA GLU A 427 27.57 -18.54 11.74
C GLU A 427 28.08 -19.85 12.38
N SER A 428 28.21 -20.93 11.61
CA SER A 428 28.75 -22.21 12.10
C SER A 428 30.22 -22.13 12.57
N GLY A 429 30.93 -21.04 12.27
CA GLY A 429 32.35 -20.89 12.57
C GLY A 429 33.29 -21.75 11.72
N MET A 430 32.76 -22.48 10.73
CA MET A 430 33.54 -23.29 9.79
C MET A 430 34.26 -22.47 8.70
N ALA A 431 34.02 -21.15 8.64
CA ALA A 431 34.58 -20.26 7.63
C ALA A 431 36.09 -19.99 7.87
N GLN A 432 36.92 -20.21 6.86
CA GLN A 432 38.37 -20.02 6.95
C GLN A 432 38.86 -18.96 5.94
N SER A 433 38.71 -17.67 6.29
CA SER A 433 39.04 -16.43 5.54
C SER A 433 37.90 -15.77 4.74
N VAL A 434 37.96 -14.42 4.64
CA VAL A 434 36.98 -13.58 3.91
C VAL A 434 36.91 -13.96 2.43
N GLY A 435 38.04 -14.24 1.78
CA GLY A 435 38.07 -14.65 0.37
C GLY A 435 37.29 -15.94 0.10
N GLN A 436 37.32 -16.91 1.02
CA GLN A 436 36.51 -18.13 0.90
C GLN A 436 35.01 -17.86 1.09
N LEU A 437 34.66 -16.92 1.96
CA LEU A 437 33.26 -16.53 2.17
C LEU A 437 32.68 -15.84 0.94
N VAL A 438 33.40 -14.90 0.33
CA VAL A 438 32.96 -14.17 -0.87
C VAL A 438 32.68 -15.10 -2.05
N GLN A 439 33.45 -16.19 -2.18
CA GLN A 439 33.24 -17.20 -3.23
C GLN A 439 31.95 -18.03 -3.04
N LYS A 440 31.42 -18.11 -1.81
CA LYS A 440 30.19 -18.86 -1.49
C LYS A 440 28.91 -18.04 -1.64
N LEU A 441 29.01 -16.71 -1.75
CA LEU A 441 27.87 -15.83 -1.98
C LEU A 441 27.25 -16.10 -3.36
N PRO A 442 25.96 -16.48 -3.43
CA PRO A 442 25.27 -16.69 -4.69
C PRO A 442 24.97 -15.35 -5.39
N PRO A 443 24.93 -15.32 -6.73
CA PRO A 443 24.43 -14.16 -7.47
C PRO A 443 22.91 -14.18 -7.58
N VAL A 444 22.31 -12.99 -7.66
CA VAL A 444 20.90 -12.77 -8.01
C VAL A 444 20.87 -12.09 -9.37
N GLN A 445 21.01 -12.90 -10.43
CA GLN A 445 20.94 -12.42 -11.81
C GLN A 445 19.55 -12.73 -12.36
N ILE A 446 18.67 -11.73 -12.35
CA ILE A 446 17.27 -11.84 -12.72
C ILE A 446 16.90 -10.73 -13.70
N SER A 447 15.79 -10.90 -14.41
CA SER A 447 15.27 -9.86 -15.31
C SER A 447 14.78 -8.66 -14.49
N ASN A 448 14.89 -7.49 -15.10
CA ASN A 448 14.16 -6.28 -14.70
C ASN A 448 12.66 -6.47 -14.94
N TYR A 449 11.80 -5.79 -14.18
CA TYR A 449 10.34 -5.86 -14.39
C TYR A 449 9.82 -4.65 -15.17
N ILE A 450 8.80 -4.90 -15.99
CA ILE A 450 7.96 -3.85 -16.58
C ILE A 450 6.49 -4.22 -16.44
N PHE A 451 5.70 -3.28 -15.94
CA PHE A 451 4.29 -3.48 -15.66
C PHE A 451 3.44 -2.48 -16.45
N GLN A 452 2.46 -3.00 -17.18
CA GLN A 452 1.47 -2.18 -17.87
C GLN A 452 0.36 -1.74 -16.91
N ASN A 453 0.00 -0.46 -16.93
CA ASN A 453 -1.16 0.04 -16.21
C ASN A 453 -2.46 -0.47 -16.84
N ASN A 454 -3.30 -1.12 -16.04
CA ASN A 454 -4.56 -1.73 -16.50
C ASN A 454 -5.74 -0.75 -16.53
N LYS A 455 -5.51 0.54 -16.24
CA LYS A 455 -6.51 1.63 -16.19
C LYS A 455 -7.56 1.47 -15.08
N GLN A 456 -7.33 0.56 -14.15
CA GLN A 456 -8.21 0.19 -13.05
C GLN A 456 -7.43 0.11 -11.73
N LEU A 457 -6.47 1.03 -11.54
CA LEU A 457 -5.62 1.12 -10.35
C LEU A 457 -4.74 -0.12 -10.12
N GLY A 458 -4.43 -0.85 -11.19
CA GLY A 458 -3.53 -1.99 -11.13
C GLY A 458 -2.57 -2.08 -12.29
N PHE A 459 -1.62 -2.99 -12.12
CA PHE A 459 -0.47 -3.22 -12.96
C PHE A 459 -0.46 -4.70 -13.38
N VAL A 460 -0.14 -4.95 -14.64
CA VAL A 460 -0.01 -6.29 -15.21
C VAL A 460 1.45 -6.47 -15.62
N ASP A 461 2.10 -7.51 -15.10
CA ASP A 461 3.48 -7.85 -15.48
C ASP A 461 3.55 -8.16 -16.99
N LYS A 462 4.33 -7.36 -17.71
CA LYS A 462 4.60 -7.48 -19.15
C LYS A 462 6.05 -7.80 -19.46
N THR A 463 6.86 -8.17 -18.47
CA THR A 463 8.29 -8.44 -18.60
C THR A 463 8.61 -9.39 -19.75
N MET A 464 7.88 -10.50 -19.85
CA MET A 464 8.07 -11.49 -20.92
C MET A 464 7.50 -11.05 -22.27
N ASP A 465 6.37 -10.35 -22.26
CA ASP A 465 5.63 -9.93 -23.46
C ASP A 465 6.32 -8.76 -24.18
N TRP A 466 6.92 -7.83 -23.42
CA TRP A 466 7.47 -6.58 -23.91
C TRP A 466 8.99 -6.60 -24.13
N GLY A 467 9.64 -7.76 -23.99
CA GLY A 467 11.04 -7.94 -24.38
C GLY A 467 12.06 -7.57 -23.29
N TRP A 468 11.64 -7.56 -22.02
CA TRP A 468 12.46 -7.21 -20.86
C TRP A 468 13.10 -8.41 -20.15
N ASN A 469 12.97 -9.60 -20.74
CA ASN A 469 13.43 -10.87 -20.17
C ASN A 469 14.94 -11.12 -20.27
N ILE A 470 15.74 -10.10 -19.95
CA ILE A 470 17.21 -10.12 -19.98
C ILE A 470 17.71 -10.10 -18.53
N PRO A 471 18.26 -11.22 -18.02
CA PRO A 471 18.82 -11.24 -16.66
C PRO A 471 20.08 -10.39 -16.52
N THR A 472 20.05 -9.42 -15.60
CA THR A 472 21.10 -8.41 -15.42
C THR A 472 21.46 -8.21 -13.94
N PHE A 473 22.45 -7.36 -13.69
CA PHE A 473 22.73 -6.75 -12.39
C PHE A 473 22.54 -5.23 -12.53
N SER A 474 21.29 -4.82 -12.71
CA SER A 474 20.94 -3.44 -13.04
C SER A 474 20.81 -2.57 -11.79
N ALA A 475 21.17 -1.29 -11.90
CA ALA A 475 20.96 -0.28 -10.86
C ALA A 475 20.26 0.95 -11.44
N GLY A 476 21.01 1.99 -11.84
CA GLY A 476 20.44 3.18 -12.48
C GLY A 476 19.81 2.89 -13.84
N ILE A 477 18.77 3.65 -14.18
CA ILE A 477 17.99 3.54 -15.40
C ILE A 477 17.52 4.95 -15.79
N ALA A 478 17.48 5.24 -17.08
CA ALA A 478 16.90 6.47 -17.60
C ALA A 478 16.17 6.24 -18.91
N TYR A 479 15.19 7.10 -19.22
CA TYR A 479 14.45 7.11 -20.47
C TYR A 479 14.62 8.43 -21.24
N ALA A 480 14.50 8.35 -22.57
CA ALA A 480 14.41 9.48 -23.49
C ALA A 480 13.96 9.00 -24.87
N ASP A 481 13.49 9.90 -25.72
CA ASP A 481 13.25 9.63 -27.15
C ASP A 481 14.57 9.75 -27.93
N PHE A 482 15.40 8.70 -27.93
CA PHE A 482 16.79 8.76 -28.46
C PHE A 482 16.84 8.83 -29.99
N ASP A 483 15.81 8.35 -30.70
CA ASP A 483 15.71 8.43 -32.16
C ASP A 483 14.69 9.44 -32.70
N LEU A 484 14.05 10.21 -31.81
CA LEU A 484 13.13 11.31 -32.09
C LEU A 484 11.87 10.89 -32.85
N ASP A 485 11.36 9.69 -32.57
CA ASP A 485 10.15 9.15 -33.20
C ASP A 485 8.88 9.26 -32.34
N GLY A 486 9.03 9.65 -31.07
CA GLY A 486 7.93 9.97 -30.16
C GLY A 486 7.44 8.81 -29.30
N ASP A 487 8.16 7.69 -29.27
CA ASP A 487 8.11 6.75 -28.14
C ASP A 487 9.40 6.85 -27.30
N LEU A 488 9.31 6.45 -26.02
CA LEU A 488 10.42 6.62 -25.07
C LEU A 488 11.26 5.34 -25.02
N ASP A 489 12.54 5.47 -25.36
CA ASP A 489 13.57 4.45 -25.24
C ASP A 489 14.15 4.39 -23.83
N VAL A 490 14.85 3.31 -23.50
CA VAL A 490 15.40 3.07 -22.16
C VAL A 490 16.87 2.68 -22.20
N VAL A 491 17.65 3.24 -21.27
CA VAL A 491 19.05 2.86 -21.03
C VAL A 491 19.28 2.48 -19.56
N ILE A 492 20.04 1.42 -19.32
CA ILE A 492 20.24 0.82 -17.99
C ILE A 492 21.73 0.66 -17.68
N ASN A 493 22.15 1.14 -16.52
CA ASN A 493 23.49 0.95 -15.97
C ASN A 493 23.58 -0.41 -15.27
N ASN A 494 24.38 -1.32 -15.84
CA ASN A 494 24.61 -2.65 -15.29
C ASN A 494 25.97 -2.75 -14.59
N THR A 495 25.99 -3.43 -13.45
CA THR A 495 27.20 -3.78 -12.72
C THR A 495 27.81 -5.06 -13.28
N ASN A 496 29.13 -5.06 -13.55
CA ASN A 496 29.87 -6.20 -14.10
C ASN A 496 29.32 -6.75 -15.43
N MET A 497 28.51 -5.98 -16.14
CA MET A 497 27.94 -6.30 -17.46
C MET A 497 27.91 -5.01 -18.31
N GLU A 498 27.85 -5.14 -19.64
CA GLU A 498 27.65 -3.97 -20.50
C GLU A 498 26.29 -3.32 -20.22
N ALA A 499 26.19 -2.00 -20.39
CA ALA A 499 24.93 -1.27 -20.30
C ALA A 499 23.88 -1.81 -21.28
N THR A 500 22.61 -1.82 -20.88
CA THR A 500 21.49 -2.23 -21.74
C THR A 500 20.90 -0.99 -22.41
N LEU A 501 20.70 -1.03 -23.72
CA LEU A 501 19.90 -0.05 -24.48
C LEU A 501 18.70 -0.78 -25.09
N LEU A 502 17.50 -0.32 -24.78
CA LEU A 502 16.24 -0.86 -25.27
C LEU A 502 15.57 0.22 -26.13
N GLN A 503 15.42 -0.07 -27.42
CA GLN A 503 14.63 0.77 -28.31
C GLN A 503 13.15 0.43 -28.15
N ASN A 504 12.30 1.43 -27.97
CA ASN A 504 10.85 1.27 -28.00
C ASN A 504 10.37 1.15 -29.45
N GLU A 505 9.47 0.21 -29.70
CA GLU A 505 8.93 -0.07 -31.03
C GLU A 505 7.41 0.18 -31.07
N THR A 506 6.86 0.95 -30.12
CA THR A 506 5.45 1.38 -30.08
C THR A 506 5.02 1.92 -31.44
N ASN A 507 5.82 2.77 -32.05
CA ASN A 507 5.54 3.35 -33.36
C ASN A 507 5.57 2.36 -34.54
N LYS A 508 6.16 1.18 -34.34
CA LYS A 508 6.22 0.07 -35.31
C LYS A 508 5.12 -0.98 -35.08
N GLN A 509 4.37 -0.88 -33.97
CA GLN A 509 3.25 -1.76 -33.69
C GLN A 509 2.09 -1.57 -34.70
N PRO A 510 1.25 -2.59 -34.92
CA PRO A 510 0.13 -2.50 -35.87
C PRO A 510 -0.87 -1.37 -35.55
N GLN A 511 -1.05 -1.08 -34.26
CA GLN A 511 -1.89 0.01 -33.78
C GLN A 511 -0.98 1.17 -33.35
N LYS A 512 -0.75 2.11 -34.27
CA LYS A 512 -0.04 3.34 -33.93
C LYS A 512 -0.89 4.17 -32.97
N LYS A 513 -0.31 4.49 -31.82
CA LYS A 513 -0.85 5.45 -30.86
C LYS A 513 -0.16 6.80 -31.06
N ASN A 514 -0.79 7.85 -30.55
CA ASN A 514 -0.35 9.22 -30.68
C ASN A 514 0.31 9.70 -29.39
N PHE A 515 1.10 10.76 -29.48
CA PHE A 515 1.79 11.36 -28.35
C PHE A 515 1.75 12.89 -28.40
N LEU A 516 2.13 13.54 -27.29
CA LEU A 516 2.50 14.95 -27.22
C LEU A 516 3.72 15.08 -26.31
N ARG A 517 4.77 15.76 -26.80
CA ARG A 517 5.96 16.07 -26.01
C ARG A 517 6.05 17.58 -25.78
N LEU A 518 6.39 18.00 -24.56
CA LEU A 518 6.49 19.41 -24.18
C LEU A 518 7.89 19.74 -23.69
N GLN A 519 8.61 20.56 -24.44
CA GLN A 519 9.83 21.22 -23.96
C GLN A 519 9.42 22.51 -23.30
N LEU A 520 9.74 22.66 -22.01
CA LEU A 520 9.41 23.87 -21.26
C LEU A 520 10.59 24.85 -21.25
N ARG A 521 10.29 26.14 -21.24
CA ARG A 521 11.25 27.23 -21.05
C ARG A 521 10.71 28.27 -20.08
N GLY A 522 11.35 28.39 -18.92
CA GLY A 522 10.97 29.29 -17.85
C GLY A 522 11.50 30.71 -18.06
N ASP A 523 11.63 31.45 -16.96
CA ASP A 523 12.26 32.76 -16.95
C ASP A 523 13.80 32.66 -16.90
N THR A 524 14.49 33.77 -16.61
CA THR A 524 15.95 33.81 -16.61
C THR A 524 16.62 33.19 -15.38
N ALA A 525 15.89 32.94 -14.30
CA ALA A 525 16.42 32.37 -13.06
C ALA A 525 16.25 30.83 -13.02
N ASN A 526 15.28 30.31 -13.77
CA ASN A 526 15.05 28.87 -13.94
C ASN A 526 14.67 28.59 -15.40
N ILE A 527 15.65 28.60 -16.31
CA ILE A 527 15.39 28.55 -17.76
C ILE A 527 14.76 27.22 -18.21
N ASN A 528 15.00 26.13 -17.47
CA ASN A 528 14.42 24.81 -17.71
C ASN A 528 13.02 24.65 -17.09
N ALA A 529 12.53 25.64 -16.35
CA ALA A 529 11.19 25.64 -15.73
C ALA A 529 10.93 24.46 -14.77
N PHE A 530 11.95 24.00 -14.04
CA PHE A 530 11.75 22.95 -13.03
C PHE A 530 10.73 23.38 -11.99
N GLY A 531 9.88 22.44 -11.57
CA GLY A 531 8.76 22.67 -10.67
C GLY A 531 7.44 23.09 -11.35
N THR A 532 7.42 23.25 -12.67
CA THR A 532 6.19 23.50 -13.43
C THR A 532 5.24 22.31 -13.35
N VAL A 533 3.94 22.53 -13.10
CA VAL A 533 2.90 21.49 -13.16
C VAL A 533 2.08 21.66 -14.43
N VAL A 534 1.92 20.59 -15.20
CA VAL A 534 1.18 20.56 -16.46
C VAL A 534 0.01 19.60 -16.39
N HIS A 535 -1.18 20.10 -16.73
CA HIS A 535 -2.38 19.29 -16.94
C HIS A 535 -2.70 19.22 -18.43
N VAL A 536 -2.88 18.02 -18.95
CA VAL A 536 -3.26 17.74 -20.34
C VAL A 536 -4.64 17.09 -20.35
N TYR A 537 -5.59 17.73 -21.03
CA TYR A 537 -6.94 17.23 -21.23
C TYR A 537 -7.12 16.78 -22.67
N SER A 538 -7.43 15.51 -22.87
CA SER A 538 -7.80 14.98 -24.18
C SER A 538 -8.93 13.97 -24.03
N ARG A 539 -10.05 14.22 -24.70
CA ARG A 539 -11.28 13.42 -24.60
C ARG A 539 -11.77 13.37 -23.14
N ASN A 540 -11.69 12.20 -22.50
CA ASN A 540 -12.10 11.97 -21.11
C ASN A 540 -10.90 11.64 -20.20
N ILE A 541 -9.67 11.86 -20.68
CA ILE A 541 -8.45 11.62 -19.92
C ILE A 541 -7.87 12.97 -19.48
N HIS A 542 -7.51 13.07 -18.21
CA HIS A 542 -6.79 14.18 -17.61
C HIS A 542 -5.46 13.64 -17.09
N GLN A 543 -4.37 13.94 -17.79
CA GLN A 543 -3.02 13.59 -17.35
C GLN A 543 -2.39 14.77 -16.61
N THR A 544 -1.69 14.49 -15.51
CA THR A 544 -0.88 15.48 -14.79
C THR A 544 0.57 15.04 -14.74
N ALA A 545 1.48 16.00 -14.91
CA ALA A 545 2.91 15.80 -14.75
C ALA A 545 3.54 17.03 -14.09
N GLU A 546 4.44 16.78 -13.14
CA GLU A 546 5.32 17.79 -12.57
C GLU A 546 6.68 17.73 -13.27
N HIS A 547 7.22 18.88 -13.65
CA HIS A 547 8.46 18.96 -14.40
C HIS A 547 9.68 18.92 -13.48
N THR A 548 10.27 17.73 -13.39
CA THR A 548 11.56 17.44 -12.78
C THR A 548 12.24 16.33 -13.62
N PRO A 549 13.57 16.27 -13.73
CA PRO A 549 14.24 15.15 -14.37
C PRO A 549 14.68 14.07 -13.35
N TYR A 550 14.51 14.29 -12.05
CA TYR A 550 15.01 13.39 -11.00
C TYR A 550 13.98 12.30 -10.68
N HIS A 551 14.19 11.11 -11.25
CA HIS A 551 13.29 9.97 -11.10
C HIS A 551 14.08 8.68 -10.81
N GLY A 552 13.49 7.78 -10.02
CA GLY A 552 13.98 6.44 -9.77
C GLY A 552 15.21 6.36 -8.87
N TYR A 553 16.34 5.91 -9.42
CA TYR A 553 17.53 5.58 -8.64
C TYR A 553 18.80 6.13 -9.29
N MET A 554 19.45 7.08 -8.62
CA MET A 554 20.72 7.71 -9.02
C MET A 554 20.74 8.36 -10.41
N SER A 555 19.59 8.59 -11.04
CA SER A 555 19.52 8.91 -12.47
C SER A 555 18.71 10.17 -12.74
N SER A 556 18.96 10.80 -13.89
CA SER A 556 18.20 11.95 -14.38
C SER A 556 17.77 11.74 -15.84
N MET A 557 16.49 12.03 -16.10
CA MET A 557 15.82 11.85 -17.39
C MET A 557 16.05 13.05 -18.31
N GLU A 558 15.60 12.96 -19.57
CA GLU A 558 15.55 14.14 -20.43
C GLU A 558 14.61 15.24 -19.88
N THR A 559 14.88 16.50 -20.21
CA THR A 559 14.08 17.64 -19.73
C THR A 559 12.86 17.94 -20.63
N VAL A 560 12.18 16.88 -21.08
CA VAL A 560 10.99 16.94 -21.95
C VAL A 560 9.87 16.11 -21.32
N LEU A 561 8.71 16.73 -21.11
CA LEU A 561 7.53 15.99 -20.65
C LEU A 561 6.90 15.22 -21.80
N HIS A 562 6.45 13.99 -21.54
CA HIS A 562 5.82 13.10 -22.52
C HIS A 562 4.41 12.70 -22.07
N PHE A 563 3.47 12.73 -23.01
CA PHE A 563 2.08 12.34 -22.81
C PHE A 563 1.63 11.43 -23.95
N GLY A 564 1.28 10.18 -23.65
CA GLY A 564 0.58 9.34 -24.60
C GLY A 564 -0.86 9.79 -24.75
N LEU A 565 -1.39 9.67 -25.96
CA LEU A 565 -2.71 10.17 -26.33
C LEU A 565 -3.61 9.06 -26.89
N ASP A 566 -3.15 7.81 -26.85
CA ASP A 566 -3.79 6.66 -27.48
C ASP A 566 -4.19 7.01 -28.92
N THR A 567 -5.48 7.11 -29.22
CA THR A 567 -6.00 7.40 -30.57
C THR A 567 -6.41 8.86 -30.75
N ALA A 568 -6.22 9.73 -29.75
CA ALA A 568 -6.60 11.14 -29.84
C ALA A 568 -5.64 11.89 -30.76
N THR A 569 -6.20 12.62 -31.72
CA THR A 569 -5.43 13.40 -32.72
C THR A 569 -5.23 14.86 -32.30
N THR A 570 -5.92 15.28 -31.25
CA THR A 570 -5.90 16.64 -30.71
C THR A 570 -6.05 16.60 -29.18
N VAL A 571 -5.33 17.49 -28.52
CA VAL A 571 -5.46 17.82 -27.09
C VAL A 571 -6.39 19.02 -26.96
N ASP A 572 -7.42 18.88 -26.12
CA ASP A 572 -8.46 19.90 -25.93
C ASP A 572 -7.86 21.12 -25.24
N SER A 573 -7.14 20.90 -24.14
CA SER A 573 -6.41 21.94 -23.43
C SER A 573 -5.18 21.45 -22.68
N ILE A 574 -4.15 22.30 -22.65
CA ILE A 574 -2.98 22.21 -21.79
C ILE A 574 -3.06 23.36 -20.80
N VAL A 575 -3.06 23.06 -19.50
CA VAL A 575 -3.00 24.06 -18.43
C VAL A 575 -1.63 23.96 -17.76
N VAL A 576 -0.88 25.06 -17.75
CA VAL A 576 0.48 25.11 -17.22
C VAL A 576 0.51 26.02 -16.00
N TYR A 577 0.96 25.49 -14.87
CA TYR A 577 1.25 26.23 -13.64
C TYR A 577 2.76 26.36 -13.51
N TRP A 578 3.27 27.53 -13.85
CA TRP A 578 4.69 27.85 -13.79
C TRP A 578 5.10 28.23 -12.35
N PRO A 579 6.40 28.07 -12.00
CA PRO A 579 7.00 28.72 -10.84
C PRO A 579 6.67 30.21 -10.77
N GLY A 580 6.64 30.77 -9.55
CA GLY A 580 6.29 32.17 -9.33
C GLY A 580 4.78 32.48 -9.46
N ASN A 581 3.92 31.50 -9.22
CA ASN A 581 2.45 31.64 -9.19
C ASN A 581 1.85 32.12 -10.52
N LYS A 582 2.35 31.60 -11.65
CA LYS A 582 1.87 31.94 -12.98
C LYS A 582 1.10 30.79 -13.62
N LYS A 583 0.06 31.12 -14.38
CA LYS A 583 -0.81 30.17 -15.06
C LYS A 583 -1.03 30.54 -16.52
N GLU A 584 -1.00 29.53 -17.38
CA GLU A 584 -1.37 29.66 -18.79
C GLU A 584 -2.27 28.50 -19.24
N THR A 585 -3.03 28.74 -20.31
CA THR A 585 -3.89 27.71 -20.92
C THR A 585 -3.81 27.81 -22.43
N ILE A 586 -3.51 26.69 -23.07
CA ILE A 586 -3.40 26.53 -24.52
C ILE A 586 -4.46 25.52 -24.93
N THR A 587 -5.15 25.74 -26.05
CA THR A 587 -6.25 24.86 -26.49
C THR A 587 -6.04 24.39 -27.92
N ASN A 588 -6.69 23.28 -28.28
CA ASN A 588 -6.70 22.73 -29.64
C ASN A 588 -5.29 22.44 -30.19
N VAL A 589 -4.48 21.70 -29.43
CA VAL A 589 -3.12 21.34 -29.81
C VAL A 589 -3.14 20.03 -30.60
N ALA A 590 -2.43 19.97 -31.74
CA ALA A 590 -2.35 18.73 -32.53
C ALA A 590 -1.49 17.67 -31.81
N ALA A 591 -1.82 16.38 -32.00
CA ALA A 591 -0.98 15.28 -31.55
C ALA A 591 0.25 15.06 -32.46
N ASN A 592 1.15 14.17 -32.03
CA ASN A 592 2.36 13.71 -32.70
C ASN A 592 3.36 14.82 -33.00
N GLN A 593 3.66 15.62 -31.98
CA GLN A 593 4.64 16.68 -32.06
C GLN A 593 5.34 16.91 -30.72
N THR A 594 6.55 17.46 -30.81
CA THR A 594 7.27 18.09 -29.70
C THR A 594 7.07 19.60 -29.77
N MET A 595 6.50 20.18 -28.73
CA MET A 595 6.16 21.61 -28.66
C MET A 595 7.05 22.32 -27.65
N LEU A 596 7.70 23.42 -28.06
CA LEU A 596 8.37 24.33 -27.13
C LEU A 596 7.35 25.30 -26.54
N LEU A 597 7.17 25.26 -25.22
CA LEU A 597 6.36 26.19 -24.45
C LEU A 597 7.27 27.08 -23.61
N ALA A 598 7.31 28.35 -23.96
CA ALA A 598 8.02 29.37 -23.18
C ALA A 598 7.01 30.18 -22.35
N GLN A 599 7.30 30.36 -21.07
CA GLN A 599 6.47 31.17 -20.17
C GLN A 599 6.26 32.58 -20.75
N SER A 600 5.01 32.98 -20.96
CA SER A 600 4.70 34.32 -21.46
C SER A 600 4.91 35.39 -20.39
N GLY A 601 5.40 36.56 -20.80
CA GLY A 601 5.38 37.76 -19.95
C GLY A 601 3.97 38.22 -19.55
N ASN A 602 2.92 37.73 -20.22
CA ASN A 602 1.52 38.00 -19.91
C ASN A 602 0.81 36.86 -19.15
N ALA A 603 1.56 35.86 -18.65
CA ALA A 603 0.97 34.75 -17.89
C ALA A 603 0.16 35.28 -16.69
N ALA A 604 -1.03 34.73 -16.50
CA ALA A 604 -1.94 35.17 -15.46
C ALA A 604 -1.36 34.79 -14.08
N THR A 605 -1.56 35.64 -13.07
CA THR A 605 -1.25 35.25 -11.69
C THR A 605 -2.29 34.26 -11.19
N HIS A 606 -1.87 33.23 -10.47
CA HIS A 606 -2.71 32.19 -9.87
C HIS A 606 -2.44 32.07 -8.36
N THR A 607 -3.41 31.54 -7.61
CA THR A 607 -3.26 31.23 -6.18
C THR A 607 -3.77 29.82 -5.93
N TYR A 608 -2.96 29.00 -5.29
CA TYR A 608 -3.25 27.59 -5.00
C TYR A 608 -4.38 27.37 -3.97
N ALA A 609 -4.73 28.40 -3.18
CA ALA A 609 -5.73 28.34 -2.11
C ALA A 609 -7.17 27.96 -2.54
N GLU A 610 -7.42 27.78 -3.84
CA GLU A 610 -8.74 27.45 -4.40
C GLU A 610 -8.87 26.00 -4.90
N MET A 611 -7.80 25.18 -4.90
CA MET A 611 -7.88 23.83 -5.50
C MET A 611 -8.76 22.86 -4.71
N PHE A 612 -8.73 22.90 -3.37
CA PHE A 612 -9.52 22.00 -2.53
C PHE A 612 -10.45 22.81 -1.61
N THR A 613 -11.76 22.65 -1.81
CA THR A 613 -12.77 23.26 -0.92
C THR A 613 -13.84 22.24 -0.56
N VAL A 614 -14.20 22.18 0.73
CA VAL A 614 -15.29 21.33 1.24
C VAL A 614 -16.60 22.09 1.08
N THR A 615 -17.08 22.24 -0.15
CA THR A 615 -18.30 23.02 -0.43
C THR A 615 -19.55 22.18 -0.62
N ASN A 616 -19.41 20.87 -0.91
CA ASN A 616 -20.53 19.97 -1.22
C ASN A 616 -20.40 18.58 -0.56
N SER A 617 -19.69 18.47 0.56
CA SER A 617 -19.54 17.17 1.24
C SER A 617 -20.88 16.68 1.78
N TRP A 618 -21.15 15.38 1.71
CA TRP A 618 -22.40 14.81 2.22
C TRP A 618 -22.50 14.85 3.74
N PHE A 619 -21.36 14.69 4.42
CA PHE A 619 -21.26 14.66 5.87
C PHE A 619 -20.39 15.79 6.41
N SER A 620 -20.64 16.14 7.68
CA SER A 620 -19.74 16.92 8.53
C SER A 620 -19.37 16.13 9.77
N ASN A 621 -18.08 16.10 10.13
CA ASN A 621 -17.63 15.56 11.42
C ASN A 621 -17.92 16.57 12.53
N ILE A 622 -18.69 16.16 13.54
CA ILE A 622 -19.09 16.98 14.69
C ILE A 622 -18.61 16.42 16.03
N SER A 623 -17.69 15.44 16.04
CA SER A 623 -17.31 14.67 17.23
C SER A 623 -16.97 15.56 18.44
N THR A 624 -16.02 16.49 18.30
CA THR A 624 -15.61 17.36 19.41
C THR A 624 -16.71 18.36 19.77
N ARG A 625 -17.37 18.96 18.77
CA ARG A 625 -18.44 19.94 18.98
C ARG A 625 -19.63 19.33 19.73
N ALA A 626 -19.95 18.07 19.45
CA ALA A 626 -21.05 17.35 20.08
C ALA A 626 -20.65 16.75 21.43
N GLY A 627 -19.40 16.86 21.89
CA GLY A 627 -18.94 16.18 23.11
C GLY A 627 -18.85 14.66 22.97
N PHE A 628 -18.90 14.13 21.75
CA PHE A 628 -18.80 12.70 21.45
C PHE A 628 -17.33 12.27 21.34
N THR A 629 -16.58 12.45 22.44
CA THR A 629 -15.14 12.21 22.49
C THR A 629 -14.80 11.10 23.48
N TYR A 630 -14.26 10.01 22.97
CA TYR A 630 -13.66 8.92 23.76
C TYR A 630 -12.58 8.23 22.96
N TYR A 631 -11.52 7.83 23.65
CA TYR A 631 -10.41 7.06 23.09
C TYR A 631 -10.45 5.66 23.69
N ALA A 632 -10.65 4.66 22.85
CA ALA A 632 -10.73 3.28 23.30
C ALA A 632 -9.33 2.73 23.53
N GLU A 633 -8.90 2.66 24.78
CA GLU A 633 -7.64 2.01 25.15
C GLU A 633 -7.82 0.48 25.16
N GLU A 634 -6.81 -0.25 24.71
CA GLU A 634 -6.79 -1.71 24.81
C GLU A 634 -5.36 -2.18 25.07
N GLU A 635 -5.18 -3.03 26.08
CA GLU A 635 -3.89 -3.63 26.43
C GLU A 635 -3.41 -4.59 25.34
N ASP A 636 -2.11 -4.61 25.07
CA ASP A 636 -1.56 -5.41 23.99
C ASP A 636 -1.33 -6.87 24.40
N TYR A 637 -2.07 -7.78 23.75
CA TYR A 637 -1.91 -9.22 23.95
C TYR A 637 -1.25 -9.89 22.72
N PRO A 638 -0.05 -10.48 22.83
CA PRO A 638 0.60 -11.14 21.69
C PRO A 638 0.08 -12.57 21.48
N ASP A 639 -1.06 -12.73 20.79
CA ASP A 639 -1.69 -14.04 20.49
C ASP A 639 -0.70 -15.05 19.87
N PHE A 640 0.25 -14.56 19.08
CA PHE A 640 1.31 -15.35 18.43
C PHE A 640 2.18 -16.14 19.43
N ASN A 641 2.23 -15.74 20.71
CA ASN A 641 2.93 -16.49 21.75
C ASN A 641 2.18 -17.77 22.17
N GLN A 642 0.84 -17.79 22.02
CA GLN A 642 0.04 -18.98 22.27
C GLN A 642 0.06 -19.94 21.07
N GLN A 643 -0.14 -19.39 19.87
CA GLN A 643 -0.17 -20.15 18.61
C GLN A 643 0.60 -19.37 17.54
N ARG A 644 1.79 -19.86 17.18
CA ARG A 644 2.81 -19.06 16.46
C ARG A 644 2.46 -18.75 15.02
N GLN A 645 1.64 -19.59 14.42
CA GLN A 645 1.26 -19.52 13.01
C GLN A 645 -0.08 -18.81 12.78
N LEU A 646 -0.61 -18.07 13.78
CA LEU A 646 -1.82 -17.28 13.59
C LEU A 646 -1.62 -16.22 12.48
N PRO A 647 -2.59 -16.03 11.56
CA PRO A 647 -2.47 -15.02 10.51
C PRO A 647 -2.70 -13.60 11.01
N HIS A 648 -3.51 -13.46 12.07
CA HIS A 648 -3.79 -12.21 12.77
C HIS A 648 -4.21 -12.50 14.22
N LYS A 649 -4.13 -11.50 15.09
CA LYS A 649 -4.63 -11.62 16.47
C LYS A 649 -6.15 -11.69 16.46
N LEU A 650 -6.68 -12.35 17.49
CA LEU A 650 -8.10 -12.47 17.77
C LEU A 650 -8.50 -11.77 19.09
N SER A 651 -7.50 -11.22 19.81
CA SER A 651 -7.70 -10.51 21.08
C SER A 651 -8.29 -9.11 20.95
N HIS A 652 -8.17 -8.45 19.79
CA HIS A 652 -8.55 -7.03 19.60
C HIS A 652 -9.74 -6.87 18.64
N MET A 653 -10.95 -7.15 19.12
CA MET A 653 -12.17 -7.17 18.29
C MET A 653 -13.05 -5.93 18.46
N GLY A 654 -12.91 -5.21 19.57
CA GLY A 654 -13.69 -4.02 19.89
C GLY A 654 -12.96 -2.70 19.63
N PRO A 655 -13.56 -1.55 19.98
CA PRO A 655 -14.85 -1.45 20.69
C PRO A 655 -16.05 -1.56 19.73
N VAL A 656 -17.05 -2.31 20.16
CA VAL A 656 -18.35 -2.44 19.48
C VAL A 656 -19.30 -1.31 19.87
N LEU A 657 -20.28 -1.01 19.02
CA LEU A 657 -21.27 0.05 19.20
C LEU A 657 -22.70 -0.48 19.10
N ALA A 658 -23.61 0.11 19.87
CA ALA A 658 -25.05 0.01 19.68
C ALA A 658 -25.72 1.35 19.96
N SER A 659 -26.90 1.61 19.38
CA SER A 659 -27.61 2.87 19.56
C SER A 659 -29.12 2.69 19.71
N GLY A 660 -29.73 3.42 20.64
CA GLY A 660 -31.16 3.39 20.95
C GLY A 660 -31.53 4.40 22.04
N ASP A 661 -32.81 4.71 22.21
CA ASP A 661 -33.30 5.58 23.30
C ASP A 661 -33.32 4.80 24.62
N LEU A 662 -32.33 5.02 25.48
CA LEU A 662 -32.16 4.25 26.72
C LEU A 662 -32.84 4.93 27.93
N ASN A 663 -33.19 6.22 27.82
CA ASN A 663 -33.74 7.00 28.94
C ASN A 663 -35.17 7.52 28.69
N GLY A 664 -35.77 7.15 27.57
CA GLY A 664 -37.15 7.44 27.20
C GLY A 664 -37.40 8.91 26.84
N ASP A 665 -36.37 9.68 26.49
CA ASP A 665 -36.50 11.10 26.14
C ASP A 665 -36.76 11.36 24.65
N GLY A 666 -36.78 10.30 23.83
CA GLY A 666 -37.00 10.35 22.39
C GLY A 666 -35.76 10.66 21.58
N LEU A 667 -34.59 10.76 22.21
CA LEU A 667 -33.28 10.95 21.56
C LEU A 667 -32.53 9.61 21.53
N THR A 668 -31.59 9.46 20.59
CA THR A 668 -30.84 8.20 20.44
C THR A 668 -29.52 8.29 21.19
N ASP A 669 -29.34 7.41 22.16
CA ASP A 669 -28.10 7.24 22.90
C ASP A 669 -27.17 6.23 22.22
N VAL A 670 -25.88 6.25 22.58
CA VAL A 670 -24.89 5.32 22.03
C VAL A 670 -24.15 4.59 23.15
N VAL A 671 -24.15 3.26 23.08
CA VAL A 671 -23.37 2.37 23.96
C VAL A 671 -22.07 2.00 23.26
N VAL A 672 -20.97 2.09 24.00
CA VAL A 672 -19.62 1.73 23.54
C VAL A 672 -19.12 0.58 24.40
N GLY A 673 -18.82 -0.55 23.76
CA GLY A 673 -18.32 -1.75 24.43
C GLY A 673 -16.94 -1.57 25.07
N ALA A 674 -16.70 -2.32 26.12
CA ALA A 674 -15.43 -2.40 26.83
C ALA A 674 -14.33 -3.05 25.96
N THR A 675 -13.12 -2.50 26.06
CA THR A 675 -11.86 -3.10 25.63
C THR A 675 -10.90 -2.99 26.79
N SER A 676 -10.40 -4.11 27.33
CA SER A 676 -9.61 -4.10 28.57
C SER A 676 -8.34 -3.23 28.43
N PRO A 677 -8.05 -2.28 29.34
CA PRO A 677 -8.63 -2.08 30.68
C PRO A 677 -9.68 -0.95 30.77
N SER A 678 -10.46 -0.74 29.72
CA SER A 678 -11.64 0.15 29.71
C SER A 678 -12.91 -0.60 30.07
N PHE A 679 -13.91 0.14 30.55
CA PHE A 679 -15.27 -0.36 30.80
C PHE A 679 -16.24 0.12 29.74
N THR A 680 -17.41 -0.52 29.67
CA THR A 680 -18.52 -0.08 28.81
C THR A 680 -18.92 1.36 29.17
N ARG A 681 -19.34 2.14 28.17
CA ARG A 681 -19.78 3.54 28.34
C ARG A 681 -21.08 3.80 27.61
N ILE A 682 -21.85 4.76 28.11
CA ILE A 682 -23.08 5.25 27.46
C ILE A 682 -22.91 6.74 27.20
N PHE A 683 -23.23 7.16 25.98
CA PHE A 683 -23.32 8.55 25.56
C PHE A 683 -24.79 8.92 25.43
N PHE A 684 -25.29 9.64 26.42
CA PHE A 684 -26.67 10.11 26.40
C PHE A 684 -26.81 11.35 25.53
N GLN A 685 -27.64 11.31 24.50
CA GLN A 685 -27.90 12.47 23.66
C GLN A 685 -28.66 13.53 24.46
N GLN A 686 -28.35 14.80 24.22
CA GLN A 686 -28.99 15.95 24.85
C GLN A 686 -29.80 16.73 23.81
N ALA A 687 -30.84 17.42 24.26
CA ALA A 687 -31.70 18.23 23.40
C ALA A 687 -30.95 19.37 22.67
N ASP A 688 -29.78 19.78 23.17
CA ASP A 688 -28.91 20.77 22.54
C ASP A 688 -27.93 20.17 21.50
N GLN A 689 -28.15 18.91 21.10
CA GLN A 689 -27.34 18.17 20.12
C GLN A 689 -25.93 17.83 20.62
N THR A 690 -25.71 17.85 21.93
CA THR A 690 -24.48 17.32 22.55
C THR A 690 -24.72 15.92 23.13
N PHE A 691 -23.64 15.24 23.52
CA PHE A 691 -23.66 13.96 24.22
C PHE A 691 -23.00 14.08 25.58
N ASN A 692 -23.59 13.44 26.58
CA ASN A 692 -23.01 13.27 27.90
C ASN A 692 -22.54 11.82 28.10
N GLY A 693 -21.22 11.61 28.05
CA GLY A 693 -20.60 10.29 28.18
C GLY A 693 -20.38 9.87 29.63
N VAL A 694 -21.09 8.85 30.10
CA VAL A 694 -20.97 8.29 31.45
C VAL A 694 -20.37 6.87 31.44
N ALA A 695 -19.71 6.49 32.53
CA ALA A 695 -19.35 5.08 32.76
C ALA A 695 -20.61 4.26 33.02
N PHE A 696 -20.59 2.97 32.66
CA PHE A 696 -21.75 2.10 32.80
C PHE A 696 -22.20 2.00 34.28
N PRO A 697 -23.50 2.20 34.59
CA PRO A 697 -23.98 2.51 35.94
C PRO A 697 -24.07 1.32 36.92
N THR A 698 -23.54 0.14 36.59
CA THR A 698 -23.65 -1.07 37.44
C THR A 698 -22.43 -1.34 38.31
N GLY A 699 -21.37 -0.55 38.20
CA GLY A 699 -20.17 -0.67 39.04
C GLY A 699 -19.29 -1.86 38.67
N GLU A 700 -19.06 -2.10 37.39
CA GLU A 700 -18.12 -3.12 36.91
C GLU A 700 -16.78 -3.02 37.67
N THR A 701 -16.40 -4.13 38.33
CA THR A 701 -15.17 -4.19 39.15
C THR A 701 -14.05 -4.96 38.48
N GLN A 702 -14.31 -5.47 37.27
CA GLN A 702 -13.48 -6.41 36.55
C GLN A 702 -13.47 -6.07 35.07
N TYR A 703 -12.28 -5.93 34.49
CA TYR A 703 -12.13 -5.73 33.05
C TYR A 703 -12.59 -6.97 32.26
N SER A 704 -13.14 -6.72 31.08
CA SER A 704 -13.59 -7.69 30.08
C SER A 704 -13.47 -7.06 28.69
N ASP A 705 -13.49 -7.90 27.65
CA ASP A 705 -13.58 -7.46 26.26
C ASP A 705 -15.00 -7.75 25.74
N ASP A 706 -15.66 -6.74 25.18
CA ASP A 706 -17.02 -6.85 24.65
C ASP A 706 -16.96 -7.12 23.14
N GLY A 707 -17.53 -8.25 22.70
CA GLY A 707 -17.48 -8.66 21.29
C GLY A 707 -18.72 -8.28 20.48
N ALA A 708 -19.86 -8.03 21.12
CA ALA A 708 -21.07 -7.52 20.49
C ALA A 708 -22.05 -6.97 21.55
N ILE A 709 -22.88 -6.01 21.14
CA ILE A 709 -23.95 -5.42 21.97
C ILE A 709 -25.26 -5.49 21.18
N CYS A 710 -26.34 -5.89 21.85
CA CYS A 710 -27.69 -5.85 21.29
C CYS A 710 -28.63 -5.11 22.24
N LEU A 711 -29.41 -4.17 21.70
CA LEU A 711 -30.45 -3.45 22.40
C LEU A 711 -31.81 -4.01 22.00
N PHE A 712 -32.62 -4.43 22.96
CA PHE A 712 -33.92 -5.07 22.73
C PHE A 712 -34.77 -5.04 24.02
N ASP A 713 -36.07 -5.31 23.90
CA ASP A 713 -36.99 -5.43 25.04
C ASP A 713 -37.00 -6.89 25.53
N ALA A 714 -36.34 -7.17 26.66
CA ALA A 714 -36.15 -8.54 27.14
C ALA A 714 -37.31 -9.04 28.02
N ASP A 715 -38.05 -8.14 28.67
CA ASP A 715 -39.12 -8.50 29.62
C ASP A 715 -40.54 -8.02 29.25
N GLY A 716 -40.67 -7.34 28.11
CA GLY A 716 -41.92 -6.94 27.48
C GLY A 716 -42.47 -5.61 27.98
N ASP A 717 -41.66 -4.79 28.66
CA ASP A 717 -42.08 -3.51 29.23
C ASP A 717 -41.90 -2.29 28.28
N LYS A 718 -41.28 -2.54 27.12
CA LYS A 718 -41.02 -1.61 26.00
C LYS A 718 -39.88 -0.62 26.19
N ASP A 719 -39.09 -0.73 27.25
CA ASP A 719 -37.80 -0.06 27.28
C ASP A 719 -36.72 -0.91 26.59
N LEU A 720 -35.57 -0.30 26.33
CA LEU A 720 -34.43 -1.00 25.73
C LEU A 720 -33.49 -1.50 26.81
N ASP A 721 -33.35 -2.81 26.88
CA ASP A 721 -32.36 -3.54 27.66
C ASP A 721 -31.06 -3.73 26.88
N ILE A 722 -29.99 -4.14 27.57
CA ILE A 722 -28.66 -4.30 26.97
C ILE A 722 -28.17 -5.73 27.20
N TYR A 723 -27.97 -6.48 26.11
CA TYR A 723 -27.17 -7.70 26.11
C TYR A 723 -25.75 -7.39 25.65
N ILE A 724 -24.76 -7.83 26.42
CA ILE A 724 -23.34 -7.72 26.07
C ILE A 724 -22.74 -9.13 25.97
N ALA A 725 -22.31 -9.49 24.77
CA ALA A 725 -21.57 -10.72 24.51
C ALA A 725 -20.10 -10.55 24.90
N ALA A 726 -19.59 -11.43 25.74
CA ALA A 726 -18.21 -11.43 26.17
C ALA A 726 -17.29 -12.09 25.13
N SER A 727 -16.13 -11.47 24.92
CA SER A 727 -15.15 -11.83 23.90
C SER A 727 -13.72 -11.70 24.44
N GLY A 728 -12.76 -11.60 23.53
CA GLY A 728 -11.32 -11.61 23.79
C GLY A 728 -10.71 -12.98 23.52
N PHE A 729 -9.41 -12.99 23.24
CA PHE A 729 -8.57 -14.20 23.12
C PHE A 729 -7.40 -14.18 24.13
N SER A 730 -7.42 -13.20 25.04
CA SER A 730 -6.41 -13.01 26.08
C SER A 730 -6.59 -13.96 27.28
N TYR A 731 -7.78 -14.56 27.45
CA TYR A 731 -8.11 -15.46 28.56
C TYR A 731 -8.11 -16.94 28.16
N THR A 732 -7.85 -17.83 29.11
CA THR A 732 -7.85 -19.28 28.89
C THR A 732 -9.24 -19.81 28.51
N PRO A 733 -9.36 -20.85 27.66
CA PRO A 733 -10.64 -21.47 27.34
C PRO A 733 -11.45 -21.84 28.59
N GLY A 734 -12.73 -21.48 28.62
CA GLY A 734 -13.62 -21.75 29.76
C GLY A 734 -13.55 -20.74 30.91
N SER A 735 -12.85 -19.60 30.75
CA SER A 735 -12.79 -18.53 31.76
C SER A 735 -14.16 -17.90 32.03
N ASP A 736 -14.39 -17.50 33.28
CA ASP A 736 -15.55 -16.68 33.71
C ASP A 736 -15.61 -15.30 33.02
N LYS A 737 -14.51 -14.84 32.42
CA LYS A 737 -14.46 -13.63 31.58
C LYS A 737 -15.25 -13.73 30.29
N TYR A 738 -15.59 -14.95 29.85
CA TYR A 738 -16.38 -15.19 28.64
C TYR A 738 -17.90 -15.30 28.91
N VAL A 739 -18.33 -14.98 30.14
CA VAL A 739 -19.74 -15.04 30.54
C VAL A 739 -20.45 -13.74 30.14
N ASP A 740 -21.59 -13.89 29.46
CA ASP A 740 -22.38 -12.77 28.95
C ASP A 740 -23.18 -12.08 30.04
N ARG A 741 -23.51 -10.82 29.78
CA ARG A 741 -24.23 -9.94 30.71
C ARG A 741 -25.53 -9.46 30.07
N LEU A 742 -26.62 -9.54 30.82
CA LEU A 742 -27.90 -8.91 30.51
C LEU A 742 -28.18 -7.82 31.56
N TYR A 743 -28.51 -6.63 31.08
CA TYR A 743 -28.82 -5.44 31.86
C TYR A 743 -30.23 -4.98 31.55
N ILE A 744 -31.09 -5.02 32.56
CA ILE A 744 -32.50 -4.65 32.45
C ILE A 744 -32.69 -3.21 32.87
N ASN A 745 -33.30 -2.42 32.01
CA ASN A 745 -33.50 -0.99 32.15
C ASN A 745 -34.75 -0.68 33.00
N ASP A 746 -34.90 0.58 33.40
CA ASP A 746 -36.09 1.10 34.09
C ASP A 746 -36.79 2.22 33.30
N GLY A 747 -36.45 2.31 32.01
CA GLY A 747 -36.84 3.34 31.07
C GLY A 747 -36.22 4.71 31.33
N LYS A 748 -35.26 4.83 32.25
CA LYS A 748 -34.58 6.10 32.60
C LYS A 748 -33.06 5.99 32.52
N GLY A 749 -32.54 4.93 31.92
CA GLY A 749 -31.12 4.65 31.80
C GLY A 749 -30.49 4.13 33.10
N SER A 750 -31.28 3.55 34.00
CA SER A 750 -30.78 2.84 35.19
C SER A 750 -30.93 1.34 35.02
N PHE A 751 -29.84 0.60 35.20
CA PHE A 751 -29.80 -0.82 34.84
C PHE A 751 -29.64 -1.75 36.06
N THR A 752 -30.27 -2.92 36.00
CA THR A 752 -30.09 -4.03 36.94
C THR A 752 -29.60 -5.29 36.22
N THR A 753 -28.81 -6.14 36.88
CA THR A 753 -28.27 -7.35 36.26
C THR A 753 -28.33 -8.55 37.20
N ASN A 754 -28.56 -9.75 36.64
CA ASN A 754 -28.52 -11.01 37.36
C ASN A 754 -28.09 -12.15 36.43
N GLN A 755 -26.98 -12.82 36.77
CA GLN A 755 -26.44 -13.91 35.97
C GLN A 755 -27.39 -15.11 35.82
N GLN A 756 -28.38 -15.29 36.70
CA GLN A 756 -29.34 -16.39 36.62
C GLN A 756 -30.35 -16.25 35.47
N TRP A 757 -30.43 -15.09 34.83
CA TRP A 757 -31.31 -14.85 33.68
C TRP A 757 -30.80 -15.50 32.40
N LEU A 758 -29.48 -15.71 32.29
CA LEU A 758 -28.83 -16.28 31.11
C LEU A 758 -28.28 -17.68 31.40
N PRO A 759 -28.23 -18.59 30.41
CA PRO A 759 -27.39 -19.77 30.51
C PRO A 759 -25.92 -19.36 30.60
N THR A 760 -25.14 -20.06 31.41
CA THR A 760 -23.71 -19.77 31.54
C THR A 760 -22.94 -20.40 30.38
N ILE A 761 -22.44 -19.57 29.48
CA ILE A 761 -21.65 -19.93 28.31
C ILE A 761 -20.24 -19.36 28.51
N PHE A 762 -19.20 -20.20 28.41
CA PHE A 762 -17.80 -19.83 28.70
C PHE A 762 -16.91 -19.72 27.46
N SER A 763 -17.52 -19.33 26.34
CA SER A 763 -16.88 -19.20 25.03
C SER A 763 -16.87 -17.75 24.55
N CYS A 764 -15.87 -17.41 23.73
CA CYS A 764 -15.72 -16.12 23.10
C CYS A 764 -16.77 -15.93 21.99
N LYS A 765 -17.50 -14.81 22.00
CA LYS A 765 -18.56 -14.50 21.02
C LYS A 765 -18.41 -13.09 20.47
N ASN A 766 -18.65 -12.94 19.17
CA ASN A 766 -18.58 -11.65 18.46
C ASN A 766 -19.90 -11.26 17.80
N THR A 767 -20.97 -12.01 18.05
CA THR A 767 -22.27 -11.76 17.41
C THR A 767 -23.38 -11.96 18.42
N VAL A 768 -24.29 -10.99 18.50
CA VAL A 768 -25.62 -11.15 19.12
C VAL A 768 -26.66 -10.44 18.24
N LYS A 769 -27.75 -11.14 17.89
CA LYS A 769 -28.85 -10.61 17.08
C LYS A 769 -30.18 -11.04 17.66
N ALA A 770 -31.09 -10.08 17.81
CA ALA A 770 -32.40 -10.29 18.40
C ALA A 770 -33.51 -10.45 17.34
N ALA A 771 -34.43 -11.39 17.54
CA ALA A 771 -35.64 -11.57 16.75
C ALA A 771 -36.67 -12.45 17.50
N ASP A 772 -37.96 -12.19 17.31
CA ASP A 772 -39.04 -13.13 17.70
C ASP A 772 -39.12 -14.23 16.62
N PHE A 773 -38.23 -15.23 16.71
CA PHE A 773 -38.08 -16.22 15.63
C PHE A 773 -39.13 -17.34 15.74
N ASP A 774 -39.72 -17.59 16.91
CA ASP A 774 -40.79 -18.59 17.07
C ASP A 774 -42.21 -18.01 17.10
N LYS A 775 -42.33 -16.67 17.00
CA LYS A 775 -43.59 -15.89 16.92
C LYS A 775 -44.46 -16.02 18.16
N ASP A 776 -43.85 -16.18 19.33
CA ASP A 776 -44.58 -16.20 20.59
C ASP A 776 -44.74 -14.81 21.23
N GLY A 777 -44.07 -13.80 20.66
CA GLY A 777 -44.13 -12.38 21.04
C GLY A 777 -43.03 -11.94 21.99
N ASP A 778 -42.22 -12.86 22.50
CA ASP A 778 -41.02 -12.57 23.27
C ASP A 778 -39.81 -12.49 22.31
N ILE A 779 -38.85 -11.60 22.59
CA ILE A 779 -37.68 -11.43 21.71
C ILE A 779 -36.58 -12.42 22.10
N ASP A 780 -36.19 -13.29 21.15
CA ASP A 780 -35.14 -14.28 21.29
C ASP A 780 -33.78 -13.78 20.80
N LEU A 781 -32.70 -14.52 21.09
CA LEU A 781 -31.34 -14.16 20.72
C LEU A 781 -30.61 -15.27 19.96
N PHE A 782 -29.95 -14.89 18.87
CA PHE A 782 -28.88 -15.68 18.25
C PHE A 782 -27.52 -15.16 18.69
N LEU A 783 -26.63 -16.06 19.12
CA LEU A 783 -25.24 -15.77 19.47
C LEU A 783 -24.28 -16.52 18.53
N GLY A 784 -23.23 -15.85 18.09
CA GLY A 784 -22.16 -16.44 17.29
C GLY A 784 -20.86 -16.57 18.08
N GLU A 785 -20.39 -17.79 18.32
CA GLU A 785 -19.05 -18.01 18.88
C GLU A 785 -17.96 -17.66 17.84
N ARG A 786 -16.89 -16.99 18.28
CA ARG A 786 -15.81 -16.51 17.41
C ARG A 786 -14.68 -17.52 17.21
N GLY A 787 -14.38 -18.32 18.24
CA GLY A 787 -13.33 -19.33 18.22
C GLY A 787 -12.90 -19.75 19.63
N VAL A 788 -11.93 -20.66 19.70
CA VAL A 788 -11.36 -21.15 20.97
C VAL A 788 -9.92 -20.62 21.12
N PRO A 789 -9.57 -19.91 22.20
CA PRO A 789 -8.22 -19.41 22.42
C PRO A 789 -7.17 -20.54 22.35
N GLY A 790 -6.15 -20.35 21.51
CA GLY A 790 -5.07 -21.32 21.29
C GLY A 790 -5.44 -22.55 20.44
N GLU A 791 -6.64 -22.59 19.84
CA GLU A 791 -7.07 -23.70 18.97
C GLU A 791 -7.61 -23.21 17.61
N TYR A 792 -7.05 -22.14 17.03
CA TYR A 792 -7.44 -21.68 15.69
C TYR A 792 -7.08 -22.74 14.63
N PRO A 793 -7.91 -23.01 13.61
CA PRO A 793 -9.21 -22.41 13.27
C PRO A 793 -10.38 -23.36 13.64
N LYS A 794 -10.34 -23.98 14.82
CA LYS A 794 -11.32 -25.01 15.21
C LYS A 794 -12.76 -24.46 15.14
N PRO A 795 -13.70 -25.19 14.54
CA PRO A 795 -15.07 -24.73 14.41
C PRO A 795 -15.77 -24.64 15.77
N VAL A 796 -16.60 -23.60 15.91
CA VAL A 796 -17.40 -23.31 17.10
C VAL A 796 -18.88 -23.23 16.73
N ASN A 797 -19.74 -22.88 17.69
CA ASN A 797 -21.19 -23.01 17.58
C ASN A 797 -21.88 -21.67 17.33
N GLY A 798 -22.98 -21.70 16.58
CA GLY A 798 -24.08 -20.76 16.75
C GLY A 798 -24.99 -21.24 17.89
N ILE A 799 -25.52 -20.31 18.69
CA ILE A 799 -26.35 -20.60 19.86
C ILE A 799 -27.67 -19.84 19.73
N LEU A 800 -28.78 -20.52 19.94
CA LEU A 800 -30.12 -19.93 19.93
C LEU A 800 -30.72 -19.96 21.33
N LEU A 801 -30.93 -18.77 21.90
CA LEU A 801 -31.53 -18.57 23.20
C LEU A 801 -32.98 -18.14 23.04
N ARG A 802 -33.92 -19.00 23.46
CA ARG A 802 -35.33 -18.61 23.54
C ARG A 802 -35.59 -17.80 24.80
N ASN A 803 -36.36 -16.74 24.70
CA ASN A 803 -36.85 -15.97 25.81
C ASN A 803 -38.08 -16.66 26.43
N ASP A 804 -37.93 -17.21 27.63
CA ASP A 804 -39.01 -17.86 28.39
C ASP A 804 -39.55 -16.94 29.52
N SER A 805 -39.34 -15.62 29.41
CA SER A 805 -39.66 -14.64 30.45
C SER A 805 -41.16 -14.55 30.69
N LYS A 806 -41.60 -14.71 31.95
CA LYS A 806 -43.03 -14.71 32.30
C LYS A 806 -43.29 -14.02 33.61
N ASN A 807 -44.35 -13.20 33.64
CA ASN A 807 -44.80 -12.47 34.84
C ASN A 807 -43.67 -11.69 35.54
N GLY A 808 -42.81 -11.01 34.78
CA GLY A 808 -41.67 -10.25 35.30
C GLY A 808 -40.53 -11.11 35.86
N THR A 809 -40.52 -12.42 35.59
CA THR A 809 -39.36 -13.28 35.86
C THR A 809 -38.63 -13.55 34.55
N ILE A 810 -37.46 -12.94 34.40
CA ILE A 810 -36.64 -13.06 33.20
C ILE A 810 -35.93 -14.42 33.16
N LYS A 811 -35.95 -15.07 31.99
CA LYS A 811 -35.24 -16.35 31.78
C LYS A 811 -34.99 -16.62 30.29
N PHE A 812 -33.74 -16.83 29.92
CA PHE A 812 -33.36 -17.35 28.60
C PHE A 812 -32.95 -18.83 28.68
N THR A 813 -33.33 -19.61 27.66
CA THR A 813 -33.03 -21.04 27.55
C THR A 813 -32.34 -21.35 26.23
N ASP A 814 -31.18 -22.02 26.27
CA ASP A 814 -30.52 -22.54 25.07
C ASP A 814 -31.31 -23.72 24.48
N ILE A 815 -31.88 -23.50 23.29
CA ILE A 815 -32.68 -24.47 22.53
C ILE A 815 -31.98 -24.92 21.24
N THR A 816 -30.69 -24.60 21.07
CA THR A 816 -29.93 -24.82 19.83
C THR A 816 -30.07 -26.26 19.32
N LYS A 817 -29.92 -27.25 20.19
CA LYS A 817 -30.00 -28.68 19.81
C LYS A 817 -31.38 -29.10 19.29
N GLU A 818 -32.43 -28.40 19.74
CA GLU A 818 -33.82 -28.75 19.47
C GLU A 818 -34.35 -28.04 18.23
N ALA A 819 -33.99 -26.76 18.09
CA ALA A 819 -34.48 -25.87 17.04
C ALA A 819 -33.52 -25.74 15.85
N ALA A 820 -32.21 -25.89 16.05
CA ALA A 820 -31.20 -25.58 15.04
C ALA A 820 -29.90 -26.40 15.21
N PRO A 821 -29.95 -27.76 15.20
CA PRO A 821 -28.78 -28.60 15.45
C PRO A 821 -27.62 -28.40 14.46
N GLN A 822 -27.91 -27.84 13.28
CA GLN A 822 -26.92 -27.50 12.24
C GLN A 822 -26.02 -26.30 12.61
N LEU A 823 -26.35 -25.55 13.68
CA LEU A 823 -25.50 -24.47 14.19
C LEU A 823 -24.32 -24.99 15.03
N GLN A 824 -24.33 -26.26 15.45
CA GLN A 824 -23.25 -26.82 16.24
C GLN A 824 -22.01 -27.10 15.37
N GLN A 825 -20.84 -26.62 15.81
CA GLN A 825 -19.56 -26.77 15.09
C GLN A 825 -19.61 -26.28 13.63
N MET A 826 -20.34 -25.19 13.37
CA MET A 826 -20.53 -24.69 12.01
C MET A 826 -19.32 -23.90 11.47
N GLY A 827 -18.52 -23.28 12.34
CA GLY A 827 -17.35 -22.47 11.93
C GLY A 827 -17.07 -21.32 12.90
N MET A 828 -16.24 -20.36 12.49
CA MET A 828 -15.88 -19.18 13.28
C MET A 828 -16.75 -17.99 12.90
N ILE A 829 -17.84 -17.78 13.64
CA ILE A 829 -18.89 -16.82 13.29
C ILE A 829 -18.42 -15.39 13.61
N THR A 830 -18.66 -14.47 12.69
CA THR A 830 -18.32 -13.06 12.83
C THR A 830 -19.55 -12.16 12.85
N ASP A 831 -20.58 -12.48 12.06
CA ASP A 831 -21.84 -11.72 12.06
C ASP A 831 -23.03 -12.55 11.53
N ALA A 832 -24.24 -12.04 11.76
CA ALA A 832 -25.49 -12.62 11.30
C ALA A 832 -26.57 -11.55 11.06
N SER A 833 -27.58 -11.91 10.26
CA SER A 833 -28.75 -11.06 9.99
C SER A 833 -30.04 -11.88 10.03
N TRP A 834 -31.05 -11.35 10.72
CA TRP A 834 -32.43 -11.87 10.70
C TRP A 834 -33.25 -11.11 9.65
N THR A 835 -33.87 -11.81 8.72
CA THR A 835 -34.70 -11.24 7.66
C THR A 835 -35.76 -12.23 7.19
N ASP A 836 -36.93 -11.79 6.77
CA ASP A 836 -37.92 -12.63 6.09
C ASP A 836 -37.53 -12.77 4.60
N ILE A 837 -36.66 -13.75 4.28
CA ILE A 837 -36.01 -13.86 2.96
C ILE A 837 -37.02 -14.30 1.90
N ASP A 838 -37.88 -15.25 2.24
CA ASP A 838 -38.85 -15.82 1.30
C ASP A 838 -40.27 -15.27 1.43
N LYS A 839 -40.44 -14.22 2.25
CA LYS A 839 -41.69 -13.46 2.43
C LYS A 839 -42.82 -14.33 2.98
N ASP A 840 -42.50 -15.35 3.78
CA ASP A 840 -43.48 -16.19 4.49
C ASP A 840 -43.84 -15.64 5.88
N GLY A 841 -43.14 -14.58 6.30
CA GLY A 841 -43.33 -13.82 7.52
C GLY A 841 -42.53 -14.36 8.70
N ASP A 842 -41.89 -15.53 8.61
CA ASP A 842 -40.95 -16.02 9.63
C ASP A 842 -39.59 -15.32 9.47
N ALA A 843 -38.88 -15.04 10.56
CA ALA A 843 -37.54 -14.48 10.48
C ALA A 843 -36.52 -15.58 10.14
N ASP A 844 -35.94 -15.53 8.95
CA ASP A 844 -34.85 -16.40 8.49
C ASP A 844 -33.49 -15.82 8.91
N LEU A 845 -32.46 -16.68 8.97
CA LEU A 845 -31.13 -16.32 9.47
C LEU A 845 -30.05 -16.49 8.41
N LEU A 846 -29.27 -15.43 8.13
CA LEU A 846 -28.01 -15.54 7.39
C LEU A 846 -26.83 -15.39 8.35
N ILE A 847 -25.81 -16.22 8.17
CA ILE A 847 -24.61 -16.26 9.00
C ILE A 847 -23.38 -16.16 8.10
N VAL A 848 -22.42 -15.34 8.53
CA VAL A 848 -21.09 -15.21 7.93
C VAL A 848 -20.00 -15.44 8.96
N GLY A 849 -18.81 -15.81 8.49
CA GLY A 849 -17.68 -16.10 9.36
C GLY A 849 -16.38 -16.34 8.63
N GLU A 850 -15.32 -16.47 9.42
CA GLU A 850 -13.98 -16.71 8.91
C GLU A 850 -13.79 -18.18 8.52
N TRP A 851 -13.29 -18.42 7.31
CA TRP A 851 -13.25 -19.73 6.62
C TRP A 851 -14.61 -20.36 6.32
N MET A 852 -15.67 -19.56 6.39
CA MET A 852 -17.04 -20.03 6.19
C MET A 852 -17.56 -19.61 4.83
N SER A 853 -18.55 -20.35 4.33
CA SER A 853 -19.45 -19.86 3.30
C SER A 853 -20.51 -18.94 3.89
N ILE A 854 -21.06 -18.04 3.09
CA ILE A 854 -22.31 -17.36 3.45
C ILE A 854 -23.42 -18.41 3.53
N THR A 855 -24.05 -18.54 4.70
CA THR A 855 -24.95 -19.66 5.02
C THR A 855 -26.30 -19.14 5.46
N ALA A 856 -27.37 -19.57 4.79
CA ALA A 856 -28.74 -19.15 5.07
C ALA A 856 -29.54 -20.29 5.71
N PHE A 857 -30.43 -19.95 6.64
CA PHE A 857 -31.31 -20.87 7.33
C PHE A 857 -32.75 -20.39 7.19
N LYS A 858 -33.60 -21.26 6.63
CA LYS A 858 -35.04 -21.08 6.61
C LYS A 858 -35.59 -21.34 8.00
N ASN A 859 -36.43 -20.44 8.49
CA ASN A 859 -37.20 -20.67 9.69
C ASN A 859 -38.54 -21.32 9.34
N GLU A 860 -38.80 -22.48 9.93
CA GLU A 860 -40.09 -23.15 9.82
C GLU A 860 -40.72 -23.28 11.21
N LYS A 861 -41.43 -22.21 11.64
CA LYS A 861 -42.14 -22.17 12.93
C LYS A 861 -41.25 -22.45 14.13
N GLY A 862 -40.19 -21.67 14.28
CA GLY A 862 -39.24 -21.80 15.39
C GLY A 862 -38.24 -22.94 15.21
N LYS A 863 -37.98 -23.37 13.96
CA LYS A 863 -36.96 -24.35 13.63
C LYS A 863 -36.15 -23.89 12.43
N LEU A 864 -34.83 -23.80 12.61
CA LEU A 864 -33.93 -23.35 11.56
C LEU A 864 -33.41 -24.55 10.76
N GLN A 865 -33.63 -24.50 9.45
CA GLN A 865 -33.12 -25.47 8.49
C GLN A 865 -32.21 -24.77 7.47
N GLN A 866 -30.96 -25.22 7.40
CA GLN A 866 -30.00 -24.69 6.44
C GLN A 866 -30.49 -24.88 4.99
N GLN A 867 -30.34 -23.83 4.18
CA GLN A 867 -30.66 -23.82 2.77
C GLN A 867 -29.40 -23.88 1.91
N GLN A 868 -29.52 -24.55 0.76
CA GLN A 868 -28.46 -24.61 -0.24
C GLN A 868 -28.69 -23.52 -1.29
N THR A 869 -27.70 -22.66 -1.48
CA THR A 869 -27.73 -21.48 -2.34
C THR A 869 -26.47 -21.40 -3.21
N ALA A 870 -26.48 -20.55 -4.24
CA ALA A 870 -25.33 -20.39 -5.13
C ALA A 870 -24.10 -19.80 -4.43
N VAL A 871 -24.30 -19.00 -3.38
CA VAL A 871 -23.23 -18.36 -2.60
C VAL A 871 -22.55 -19.30 -1.60
N ASN A 872 -23.06 -20.53 -1.39
CA ASN A 872 -22.38 -21.50 -0.52
C ASN A 872 -20.98 -21.91 -1.03
N ASN A 873 -20.67 -21.68 -2.31
CA ASN A 873 -19.34 -21.94 -2.87
C ASN A 873 -18.32 -20.81 -2.58
N LEU A 874 -18.78 -19.68 -2.05
CA LEU A 874 -17.95 -18.52 -1.71
C LEU A 874 -17.47 -18.64 -0.26
N THR A 875 -16.38 -19.38 -0.07
CA THR A 875 -15.71 -19.44 1.24
C THR A 875 -14.75 -18.27 1.40
N GLY A 876 -14.82 -17.56 2.51
CA GLY A 876 -14.05 -16.34 2.69
C GLY A 876 -13.69 -16.09 4.14
N TRP A 877 -13.05 -14.95 4.39
CA TRP A 877 -12.83 -14.41 5.73
C TRP A 877 -13.88 -13.33 5.99
N TRP A 878 -15.15 -13.74 6.00
CA TRP A 878 -16.26 -12.81 6.11
C TRP A 878 -16.32 -12.23 7.52
N ASN A 879 -16.57 -10.92 7.62
CA ASN A 879 -16.56 -10.16 8.86
C ASN A 879 -17.90 -9.52 9.23
N HIS A 880 -18.74 -9.23 8.23
CA HIS A 880 -19.92 -8.37 8.41
C HIS A 880 -21.05 -8.74 7.45
N ILE A 881 -22.30 -8.63 7.90
CA ILE A 881 -23.49 -8.73 7.06
C ILE A 881 -24.56 -7.69 7.46
N ASN A 882 -25.12 -6.99 6.47
CA ASN A 882 -26.20 -6.02 6.69
C ASN A 882 -27.27 -6.13 5.59
N ALA A 883 -28.54 -6.24 5.97
CA ALA A 883 -29.65 -6.34 5.04
C ALA A 883 -30.16 -4.97 4.59
N SER A 884 -30.39 -4.80 3.29
CA SER A 884 -30.92 -3.55 2.71
C SER A 884 -31.50 -3.80 1.33
N ASP A 885 -32.48 -3.03 0.89
CA ASP A 885 -33.03 -3.07 -0.48
C ASP A 885 -32.11 -2.24 -1.40
N ILE A 886 -31.19 -2.89 -2.12
CA ILE A 886 -30.12 -2.22 -2.87
C ILE A 886 -30.59 -1.84 -4.27
N ASP A 887 -31.38 -2.71 -4.92
CA ASP A 887 -31.85 -2.52 -6.29
C ASP A 887 -33.32 -2.01 -6.38
N LYS A 888 -33.95 -1.76 -5.23
CA LYS A 888 -35.32 -1.23 -5.10
C LYS A 888 -36.40 -2.11 -5.70
N ASP A 889 -36.19 -3.41 -5.75
CA ASP A 889 -37.22 -4.34 -6.20
C ASP A 889 -38.23 -4.71 -5.08
N GLY A 890 -37.91 -4.34 -3.83
CA GLY A 890 -38.73 -4.50 -2.64
C GLY A 890 -38.58 -5.85 -1.94
N ASP A 891 -37.59 -6.67 -2.29
CA ASP A 891 -36.98 -7.62 -1.36
C ASP A 891 -35.71 -7.05 -0.69
N LEU A 892 -35.18 -7.78 0.29
CA LEU A 892 -33.96 -7.37 1.00
C LEU A 892 -32.79 -8.15 0.44
N ASP A 893 -31.75 -7.40 0.08
CA ASP A 893 -30.42 -7.88 -0.28
C ASP A 893 -29.48 -7.85 0.92
N PHE A 894 -28.22 -8.29 0.73
CA PHE A 894 -27.24 -8.37 1.81
C PHE A 894 -25.88 -7.80 1.43
N ILE A 895 -25.45 -6.76 2.10
CA ILE A 895 -24.06 -6.29 2.06
C ILE A 895 -23.21 -7.23 2.88
N VAL A 896 -22.09 -7.70 2.32
CA VAL A 896 -21.13 -8.59 3.00
C VAL A 896 -19.72 -8.01 2.97
N GLY A 897 -19.12 -7.88 4.15
CA GLY A 897 -17.74 -7.43 4.34
C GLY A 897 -16.78 -8.61 4.44
N ASN A 898 -15.67 -8.55 3.70
CA ASN A 898 -14.60 -9.56 3.68
C ASN A 898 -13.23 -8.85 3.87
N TYR A 899 -12.11 -9.57 3.80
CA TYR A 899 -10.77 -9.01 4.04
C TYR A 899 -10.22 -8.11 2.92
N GLY A 900 -10.84 -8.13 1.74
CA GLY A 900 -10.38 -7.39 0.57
C GLY A 900 -9.22 -8.09 -0.15
N THR A 901 -8.85 -7.57 -1.32
CA THR A 901 -7.82 -8.15 -2.20
C THR A 901 -6.48 -7.39 -2.16
N ASN A 902 -6.37 -6.36 -1.33
CA ASN A 902 -5.12 -5.63 -1.06
C ASN A 902 -4.36 -6.23 0.13
N GLY A 903 -3.96 -7.48 0.02
CA GLY A 903 -3.30 -8.18 1.11
C GLY A 903 -2.53 -9.40 0.62
N TYR A 904 -1.61 -9.87 1.46
CA TYR A 904 -0.87 -11.12 1.22
C TYR A 904 -1.80 -12.32 1.03
N TYR A 905 -2.89 -12.39 1.80
CA TYR A 905 -3.92 -13.40 1.64
C TYR A 905 -4.94 -12.91 0.62
N ASN A 906 -4.94 -13.56 -0.55
CA ASN A 906 -5.89 -13.28 -1.62
C ASN A 906 -6.20 -14.59 -2.36
N GLY A 907 -7.14 -15.35 -1.80
CA GLY A 907 -7.56 -16.64 -2.32
C GLY A 907 -8.54 -16.51 -3.47
N THR A 908 -8.44 -17.41 -4.44
CA THR A 908 -9.41 -17.59 -5.53
C THR A 908 -9.89 -19.04 -5.58
N ALA A 909 -10.95 -19.32 -6.34
CA ALA A 909 -11.39 -20.70 -6.56
C ALA A 909 -10.30 -21.60 -7.19
N GLN A 910 -9.42 -21.03 -8.03
CA GLN A 910 -8.30 -21.76 -8.63
C GLN A 910 -7.11 -21.91 -7.67
N TYR A 911 -6.86 -20.87 -6.87
CA TYR A 911 -5.71 -20.75 -5.98
C TYR A 911 -6.18 -20.34 -4.58
N PRO A 912 -6.79 -21.25 -3.81
CA PRO A 912 -7.34 -20.92 -2.50
C PRO A 912 -6.22 -20.68 -1.47
N VAL A 913 -6.48 -19.79 -0.50
CA VAL A 913 -5.73 -19.81 0.76
C VAL A 913 -6.26 -21.00 1.56
N THR A 914 -5.37 -21.81 2.15
CA THR A 914 -5.76 -23.01 2.89
C THR A 914 -5.07 -23.08 4.24
N VAL A 915 -5.80 -23.51 5.26
CA VAL A 915 -5.28 -23.83 6.59
C VAL A 915 -5.51 -25.31 6.90
N TYR A 916 -4.45 -25.97 7.34
CA TYR A 916 -4.48 -27.32 7.90
C TYR A 916 -4.27 -27.19 9.41
N ALA A 917 -5.04 -27.89 10.23
CA ALA A 917 -4.90 -27.79 11.67
C ALA A 917 -5.08 -29.13 12.38
N ASN A 918 -4.16 -29.45 13.27
CA ASN A 918 -4.12 -30.67 14.08
C ASN A 918 -3.08 -30.51 15.21
N ASP A 919 -2.94 -31.50 16.07
CA ASP A 919 -1.74 -31.73 16.88
C ASP A 919 -0.73 -32.54 16.03
N PHE A 920 0.08 -31.85 15.23
CA PHE A 920 0.89 -32.48 14.18
C PHE A 920 2.06 -33.30 14.72
N ASP A 921 2.56 -32.98 15.92
CA ASP A 921 3.70 -33.64 16.58
C ASP A 921 3.33 -34.43 17.86
N ASN A 922 2.04 -34.51 18.20
CA ASN A 922 1.47 -35.18 19.38
C ASN A 922 1.92 -34.58 20.72
N ASN A 923 2.13 -33.26 20.78
CA ASN A 923 2.49 -32.53 21.98
C ASN A 923 1.27 -31.99 22.77
N LYS A 924 0.05 -32.23 22.28
CA LYS A 924 -1.26 -31.76 22.81
C LYS A 924 -1.53 -30.27 22.61
N ARG A 925 -0.78 -29.60 21.74
CA ARG A 925 -1.08 -28.25 21.27
C ARG A 925 -1.78 -28.34 19.92
N TRP A 926 -2.53 -27.30 19.60
CA TRP A 926 -3.26 -27.21 18.35
C TRP A 926 -2.48 -26.32 17.39
N ASP A 927 -1.93 -26.92 16.34
CA ASP A 927 -1.10 -26.23 15.37
C ASP A 927 -1.96 -25.78 14.19
N ALA A 928 -1.71 -24.58 13.67
CA ALA A 928 -2.26 -24.12 12.39
C ALA A 928 -1.16 -24.03 11.34
N PHE A 929 -1.43 -24.55 10.15
CA PHE A 929 -0.51 -24.58 9.03
C PHE A 929 -1.15 -23.90 7.84
N LEU A 930 -0.85 -22.62 7.66
CA LEU A 930 -1.34 -21.82 6.53
C LEU A 930 -0.50 -22.03 5.28
N THR A 931 -1.19 -22.03 4.15
CA THR A 931 -0.62 -22.22 2.82
C THR A 931 -1.22 -21.25 1.81
N VAL A 932 -0.41 -20.86 0.83
CA VAL A 932 -0.77 -19.96 -0.28
C VAL A 932 -0.17 -20.48 -1.59
N TRP A 933 -0.72 -20.02 -2.71
CA TRP A 933 -0.20 -20.38 -4.03
C TRP A 933 0.79 -19.32 -4.53
N LYS A 934 2.04 -19.73 -4.78
CA LYS A 934 3.10 -18.86 -5.31
C LYS A 934 3.85 -19.55 -6.44
N PRO A 935 4.45 -18.80 -7.39
CA PRO A 935 5.40 -19.36 -8.34
C PRO A 935 6.52 -20.10 -7.60
N ASP A 936 6.96 -21.24 -8.14
CA ASP A 936 8.07 -22.00 -7.57
C ASP A 936 9.44 -21.39 -7.87
N VAL A 937 9.54 -20.64 -8.97
CA VAL A 937 10.66 -19.81 -9.41
C VAL A 937 10.09 -18.56 -10.10
N PRO A 938 10.90 -17.52 -10.39
CA PRO A 938 10.42 -16.33 -11.09
C PRO A 938 9.72 -16.68 -12.42
N HIS A 939 8.54 -16.11 -12.65
CA HIS A 939 7.61 -16.39 -13.75
C HIS A 939 7.26 -17.89 -13.92
N GLY A 940 7.40 -18.68 -12.85
CA GLY A 940 7.20 -20.12 -12.82
C GLY A 940 5.74 -20.55 -12.67
N THR A 941 5.52 -21.83 -12.37
CA THR A 941 4.16 -22.36 -12.16
C THR A 941 3.77 -22.22 -10.71
N LYS A 942 2.56 -21.73 -10.44
CA LYS A 942 2.05 -21.64 -9.06
C LYS A 942 1.87 -23.03 -8.43
N LYS A 943 2.38 -23.21 -7.21
CA LYS A 943 2.15 -24.38 -6.35
C LYS A 943 1.74 -23.91 -4.95
N GLU A 944 1.09 -24.80 -4.20
CA GLU A 944 0.70 -24.57 -2.80
C GLU A 944 1.93 -24.70 -1.91
N PHE A 945 2.31 -23.62 -1.23
CA PHE A 945 3.48 -23.56 -0.34
C PHE A 945 3.08 -23.11 1.07
N PRO A 946 3.83 -23.53 2.12
CA PRO A 946 3.63 -23.05 3.47
C PRO A 946 3.95 -21.55 3.59
N VAL A 947 3.09 -20.81 4.28
CA VAL A 947 3.35 -19.40 4.62
C VAL A 947 4.53 -19.29 5.60
N ALA A 948 4.63 -20.22 6.55
CA ALA A 948 5.69 -20.26 7.55
C ALA A 948 7.09 -20.42 6.93
N TYR A 949 8.08 -19.68 7.43
CA TYR A 949 9.49 -19.94 7.12
C TYR A 949 9.99 -21.19 7.85
N ARG A 950 11.10 -21.78 7.40
CA ARG A 950 11.63 -23.04 7.97
C ARG A 950 11.76 -22.96 9.49
N ASP A 951 12.38 -21.89 9.98
CA ASP A 951 12.68 -21.74 11.41
C ASP A 951 11.45 -21.35 12.23
N GLN A 952 10.51 -20.57 11.68
CA GLN A 952 9.20 -20.31 12.30
C GLN A 952 8.35 -21.57 12.40
N LEU A 953 8.37 -22.42 11.37
CA LEU A 953 7.66 -23.68 11.43
C LEU A 953 8.33 -24.63 12.42
N ALA A 954 9.66 -24.64 12.51
CA ALA A 954 10.39 -25.41 13.50
C ALA A 954 10.18 -24.94 14.94
N GLU A 955 9.79 -23.68 15.09
CA GLU A 955 9.40 -23.09 16.36
C GLU A 955 8.06 -23.61 16.88
N GLU A 956 7.16 -24.02 15.99
CA GLU A 956 5.90 -24.70 16.32
C GLU A 956 6.11 -26.23 16.38
N ILE A 957 6.76 -26.79 15.36
CA ILE A 957 6.99 -28.23 15.18
C ILE A 957 8.50 -28.52 15.07
N PRO A 958 9.21 -28.81 16.20
CA PRO A 958 10.68 -28.92 16.22
C PRO A 958 11.30 -29.98 15.32
N SER A 959 10.53 -30.98 14.87
CA SER A 959 11.01 -32.02 13.96
C SER A 959 11.42 -31.49 12.59
N ILE A 960 10.93 -30.31 12.17
CA ILE A 960 11.29 -29.66 10.90
C ILE A 960 12.80 -29.50 10.73
N LYS A 961 13.53 -29.11 11.79
CA LYS A 961 15.00 -28.96 11.73
C LYS A 961 15.75 -30.27 11.47
N LYS A 962 15.10 -31.43 11.66
CA LYS A 962 15.67 -32.75 11.33
C LYS A 962 15.34 -33.19 9.91
N VAL A 963 14.17 -32.79 9.40
CA VAL A 963 13.71 -33.10 8.04
C VAL A 963 14.42 -32.20 7.03
N PHE A 964 14.49 -30.90 7.33
CA PHE A 964 15.12 -29.88 6.50
C PHE A 964 16.25 -29.22 7.27
N VAL A 965 17.48 -29.73 7.09
CA VAL A 965 18.67 -29.21 7.75
C VAL A 965 19.10 -27.87 7.13
N GLU A 966 19.07 -27.79 5.81
CA GLU A 966 19.36 -26.59 5.02
C GLU A 966 18.05 -25.86 4.66
N TYR A 967 18.13 -24.58 4.32
CA TYR A 967 16.98 -23.76 3.90
C TYR A 967 16.55 -24.12 2.48
N ALA A 968 17.49 -24.31 1.55
CA ALA A 968 17.17 -24.56 0.14
C ALA A 968 16.29 -25.80 -0.11
N PRO A 969 16.46 -26.94 0.60
CA PRO A 969 15.53 -28.07 0.48
C PRO A 969 14.10 -27.74 0.91
N TYR A 970 13.92 -26.97 1.99
CA TYR A 970 12.60 -26.54 2.45
C TYR A 970 11.95 -25.56 1.45
N ALA A 971 12.73 -24.62 0.92
CA ALA A 971 12.27 -23.61 -0.03
C ALA A 971 11.72 -24.19 -1.36
N LYS A 972 12.06 -25.45 -1.69
CA LYS A 972 11.68 -26.11 -2.96
C LYS A 972 10.46 -27.02 -2.85
N VAL A 973 10.10 -27.46 -1.66
CA VAL A 973 9.03 -28.46 -1.48
C VAL A 973 7.68 -27.80 -1.30
N ASP A 974 6.64 -28.39 -1.91
CA ASP A 974 5.27 -27.93 -1.74
C ASP A 974 4.71 -28.28 -0.34
N ALA A 975 3.57 -27.68 -0.01
CA ALA A 975 2.91 -27.90 1.27
C ALA A 975 2.61 -29.39 1.52
N GLN A 976 2.15 -30.13 0.51
CA GLN A 976 1.83 -31.56 0.66
C GLN A 976 3.05 -32.38 1.04
N THR A 977 4.21 -32.11 0.45
CA THR A 977 5.47 -32.78 0.75
C THR A 977 5.96 -32.46 2.17
N VAL A 978 5.79 -31.22 2.63
CA VAL A 978 6.09 -30.85 4.02
C VAL A 978 5.17 -31.61 4.98
N MET A 979 3.87 -31.60 4.69
CA MET A 979 2.82 -32.19 5.53
C MET A 979 2.93 -33.71 5.69
N GLN A 980 3.44 -34.44 4.69
CA GLN A 980 3.68 -35.90 4.78
C GLN A 980 4.53 -36.35 5.98
N ASN A 981 5.24 -35.42 6.64
CA ASN A 981 6.06 -35.71 7.81
C ASN A 981 5.28 -35.66 9.14
N PHE A 982 3.98 -35.34 9.12
CA PHE A 982 3.18 -35.06 10.31
C PHE A 982 1.99 -36.01 10.51
N ASN A 983 1.37 -35.92 11.69
CA ASN A 983 0.17 -36.68 12.02
C ASN A 983 -1.09 -36.05 11.38
N HIS A 984 -1.94 -36.88 10.77
CA HIS A 984 -3.18 -36.43 10.11
C HIS A 984 -4.47 -37.05 10.70
N GLU A 985 -4.40 -37.83 11.79
CA GLU A 985 -5.54 -38.63 12.28
C GLU A 985 -6.79 -37.82 12.66
N LYS A 986 -6.71 -36.49 12.80
CA LYS A 986 -7.83 -35.57 13.11
C LYS A 986 -7.69 -34.20 12.43
N GLU A 987 -7.01 -34.16 11.30
CA GLU A 987 -6.74 -32.91 10.59
C GLU A 987 -8.04 -32.23 10.14
N ILE A 988 -8.12 -30.93 10.41
CA ILE A 988 -9.08 -30.02 9.80
C ILE A 988 -8.39 -29.35 8.61
N LYS A 989 -9.06 -29.31 7.46
CA LYS A 989 -8.65 -28.54 6.29
C LYS A 989 -9.75 -27.57 5.90
N LEU A 990 -9.46 -26.27 5.94
CA LEU A 990 -10.36 -25.21 5.48
C LEU A 990 -9.71 -24.43 4.35
N SER A 991 -10.52 -23.97 3.40
CA SER A 991 -10.05 -23.20 2.24
C SER A 991 -10.92 -21.98 2.01
N ALA A 992 -10.28 -20.83 1.79
CA ALA A 992 -10.92 -19.57 1.41
C ALA A 992 -10.65 -19.29 -0.08
N THR A 993 -11.71 -18.99 -0.82
CA THR A 993 -11.76 -18.86 -2.28
C THR A 993 -12.28 -17.51 -2.76
N GLU A 994 -12.80 -16.69 -1.85
CA GLU A 994 -13.30 -15.34 -2.11
C GLU A 994 -12.85 -14.40 -0.98
N PHE A 995 -12.24 -13.28 -1.37
CA PHE A 995 -11.77 -12.22 -0.47
C PHE A 995 -12.41 -10.87 -0.76
N ARG A 996 -13.14 -10.74 -1.88
CA ARG A 996 -13.82 -9.50 -2.22
C ARG A 996 -15.02 -9.27 -1.32
N SER A 997 -15.20 -8.02 -0.93
CA SER A 997 -16.42 -7.50 -0.33
C SER A 997 -17.42 -7.13 -1.43
N GLY A 998 -18.72 -7.20 -1.12
CA GLY A 998 -19.76 -6.96 -2.10
C GLY A 998 -21.15 -7.00 -1.50
N TRP A 999 -22.15 -7.19 -2.35
CA TRP A 999 -23.52 -7.45 -1.94
C TRP A 999 -24.06 -8.72 -2.59
N ILE A 1000 -25.06 -9.30 -1.96
CA ILE A 1000 -25.77 -10.49 -2.40
C ILE A 1000 -27.17 -10.06 -2.81
N GLU A 1001 -27.45 -10.16 -4.10
CA GLU A 1001 -28.78 -9.93 -4.67
C GLU A 1001 -29.69 -11.10 -4.30
N ASN A 1002 -30.81 -10.79 -3.66
CA ASN A 1002 -31.88 -11.73 -3.43
C ASN A 1002 -32.78 -11.77 -4.68
N LYS A 1003 -32.90 -12.94 -5.31
CA LYS A 1003 -33.78 -13.12 -6.48
C LYS A 1003 -35.09 -13.80 -6.12
N GLY A 1004 -35.39 -13.87 -4.82
CA GLY A 1004 -36.42 -14.70 -4.24
C GLY A 1004 -36.16 -16.20 -4.36
N ASN A 1005 -37.00 -17.00 -3.69
CA ASN A 1005 -36.93 -18.47 -3.70
C ASN A 1005 -35.52 -19.02 -3.39
N TRP A 1006 -34.81 -18.41 -2.44
CA TRP A 1006 -33.46 -18.84 -2.01
C TRP A 1006 -32.40 -18.79 -3.13
N GLN A 1007 -32.63 -18.00 -4.18
CA GLN A 1007 -31.66 -17.74 -5.23
C GLN A 1007 -30.87 -16.47 -4.91
N PHE A 1008 -29.55 -16.59 -4.88
CA PHE A 1008 -28.64 -15.50 -4.52
C PHE A 1008 -27.58 -15.31 -5.61
N GLU A 1009 -27.20 -14.06 -5.87
CA GLU A 1009 -26.08 -13.70 -6.75
C GLU A 1009 -25.14 -12.72 -6.05
N PHE A 1010 -23.83 -12.95 -6.15
CA PHE A 1010 -22.83 -12.10 -5.50
C PHE A 1010 -22.27 -11.07 -6.49
N HIS A 1011 -22.30 -9.81 -6.08
CA HIS A 1011 -21.81 -8.67 -6.84
C HIS A 1011 -20.69 -7.96 -6.05
N PRO A 1012 -19.43 -7.99 -6.53
CA PRO A 1012 -18.32 -7.34 -5.84
C PRO A 1012 -18.45 -5.81 -5.89
N PHE A 1013 -18.03 -5.13 -4.82
CA PHE A 1013 -17.92 -3.67 -4.81
C PHE A 1013 -16.72 -3.16 -5.65
N PRO A 1014 -16.69 -1.85 -6.00
CA PRO A 1014 -15.55 -1.21 -6.66
C PRO A 1014 -14.22 -1.37 -5.91
N ALA A 1015 -13.12 -1.08 -6.60
CA ALA A 1015 -11.73 -1.26 -6.14
C ALA A 1015 -11.47 -0.76 -4.71
N GLN A 1016 -11.94 0.45 -4.39
CA GLN A 1016 -11.75 1.14 -3.10
C GLN A 1016 -12.30 0.34 -1.91
N ALA A 1017 -13.36 -0.45 -2.12
CA ALA A 1017 -13.95 -1.30 -1.09
C ALA A 1017 -13.18 -2.63 -0.89
N GLN A 1018 -12.16 -2.89 -1.71
CA GLN A 1018 -11.31 -4.09 -1.65
C GLN A 1018 -9.94 -3.82 -1.02
N TRP A 1019 -9.67 -2.57 -0.62
CA TRP A 1019 -8.34 -2.17 -0.15
C TRP A 1019 -8.04 -2.56 1.29
N SER A 1020 -9.04 -2.94 2.07
CA SER A 1020 -8.89 -3.39 3.45
C SER A 1020 -10.10 -4.21 3.90
N PRO A 1021 -9.99 -4.94 5.03
CA PRO A 1021 -11.13 -5.65 5.61
C PRO A 1021 -12.27 -4.70 5.93
N ILE A 1022 -13.51 -5.10 5.61
CA ILE A 1022 -14.72 -4.36 5.99
C ILE A 1022 -15.33 -5.03 7.23
N TYR A 1023 -15.42 -4.29 8.32
CA TYR A 1023 -15.98 -4.76 9.60
C TYR A 1023 -17.39 -4.25 9.87
N SER A 1024 -17.83 -3.18 9.19
CA SER A 1024 -19.18 -2.66 9.37
C SER A 1024 -19.66 -1.82 8.19
N SER A 1025 -20.97 -1.80 7.99
CA SER A 1025 -21.65 -0.96 7.02
C SER A 1025 -22.95 -0.39 7.60
N VAL A 1026 -23.30 0.83 7.18
CA VAL A 1026 -24.65 1.40 7.35
C VAL A 1026 -25.20 1.81 5.99
N THR A 1027 -26.51 1.68 5.81
CA THR A 1027 -27.20 2.03 4.56
C THR A 1027 -28.29 3.05 4.82
N ALA A 1028 -28.40 4.03 3.92
CA ALA A 1028 -29.48 5.00 3.89
C ALA A 1028 -29.44 5.75 2.56
N ASP A 1029 -30.47 6.53 2.27
CA ASP A 1029 -30.42 7.57 1.24
C ASP A 1029 -29.74 8.82 1.83
N PHE A 1030 -28.40 8.91 1.73
CA PHE A 1030 -27.65 9.98 2.39
C PHE A 1030 -27.75 11.31 1.65
N ASN A 1031 -28.03 11.28 0.35
CA ASN A 1031 -28.08 12.46 -0.50
C ASN A 1031 -29.53 12.90 -0.87
N GLY A 1032 -30.54 12.11 -0.53
CA GLY A 1032 -31.95 12.39 -0.80
C GLY A 1032 -32.42 12.11 -2.23
N ASP A 1033 -31.66 11.34 -3.03
CA ASP A 1033 -32.03 10.97 -4.40
C ASP A 1033 -32.97 9.74 -4.46
N GLY A 1034 -33.25 9.18 -3.29
CA GLY A 1034 -34.10 8.05 -3.04
C GLY A 1034 -33.33 6.73 -3.03
N PHE A 1035 -32.10 6.64 -3.54
CA PHE A 1035 -31.35 5.39 -3.68
C PHE A 1035 -30.59 5.01 -2.41
N THR A 1036 -30.39 3.71 -2.23
CA THR A 1036 -29.63 3.18 -1.09
C THR A 1036 -28.14 3.43 -1.32
N ASP A 1037 -27.56 4.28 -0.48
CA ASP A 1037 -26.11 4.49 -0.38
C ASP A 1037 -25.52 3.62 0.75
N VAL A 1038 -24.21 3.38 0.69
CA VAL A 1038 -23.51 2.56 1.70
C VAL A 1038 -22.32 3.32 2.27
N LEU A 1039 -22.22 3.40 3.59
CA LEU A 1039 -21.03 3.87 4.29
C LEU A 1039 -20.32 2.66 4.92
N LEU A 1040 -19.02 2.53 4.66
CA LEU A 1040 -18.17 1.40 5.06
C LEU A 1040 -17.04 1.85 5.99
N THR A 1041 -16.67 0.98 6.93
CA THR A 1041 -15.47 1.13 7.76
C THR A 1041 -14.69 -0.18 7.87
N GLY A 1042 -13.39 -0.07 8.12
CA GLY A 1042 -12.48 -1.21 8.05
C GLY A 1042 -11.09 -0.95 8.62
N ASN A 1043 -10.12 -1.70 8.11
CA ASN A 1043 -8.70 -1.80 8.50
C ASN A 1043 -8.40 -2.78 9.65
N GLU A 1044 -7.31 -3.53 9.49
CA GLU A 1044 -6.80 -4.48 10.47
C GLU A 1044 -5.31 -4.25 10.76
N TYR A 1045 -5.00 -3.87 12.00
CA TYR A 1045 -3.64 -3.56 12.47
C TYR A 1045 -2.94 -4.76 13.11
N ASN A 1046 -3.69 -5.82 13.39
CA ASN A 1046 -3.26 -6.97 14.18
C ASN A 1046 -2.86 -8.18 13.34
N MET A 1047 -2.58 -7.98 12.04
CA MET A 1047 -1.99 -9.00 11.18
C MET A 1047 -0.64 -9.47 11.73
N HIS A 1048 -0.22 -10.69 11.38
CA HIS A 1048 1.12 -11.16 11.72
C HIS A 1048 2.18 -10.19 11.16
N PRO A 1049 3.20 -9.77 11.93
CA PRO A 1049 4.15 -8.71 11.54
C PRO A 1049 4.82 -8.88 10.18
N TYR A 1050 5.23 -10.11 9.82
CA TYR A 1050 5.79 -10.43 8.50
C TYR A 1050 4.82 -10.15 7.32
N ILE A 1051 3.51 -10.20 7.56
CA ILE A 1051 2.48 -9.99 6.53
C ILE A 1051 2.20 -8.50 6.31
N GLY A 1052 2.37 -7.68 7.34
CA GLY A 1052 2.02 -6.27 7.32
C GLY A 1052 0.55 -6.00 7.62
N ARG A 1053 0.25 -4.74 7.96
CA ARG A 1053 -1.11 -4.27 8.27
C ARG A 1053 -1.95 -4.16 7.02
N TYR A 1054 -3.27 -4.35 7.15
CA TYR A 1054 -4.23 -4.12 6.08
C TYR A 1054 -4.98 -2.83 6.42
N ASP A 1055 -4.36 -1.70 6.12
CA ASP A 1055 -4.77 -0.39 6.65
C ASP A 1055 -5.02 0.69 5.59
N ALA A 1056 -5.22 0.31 4.33
CA ALA A 1056 -5.36 1.26 3.22
C ALA A 1056 -6.71 2.00 3.16
N MET A 1057 -7.75 1.63 3.92
CA MET A 1057 -9.06 2.33 3.89
C MET A 1057 -9.05 3.57 4.80
N ASN A 1058 -9.78 4.62 4.41
CA ASN A 1058 -9.92 5.87 5.19
C ASN A 1058 -11.39 6.20 5.54
N GLY A 1059 -12.25 5.18 5.57
CA GLY A 1059 -13.70 5.29 5.43
C GLY A 1059 -14.10 5.42 3.96
N LEU A 1060 -15.26 4.90 3.58
CA LEU A 1060 -15.72 4.93 2.19
C LEU A 1060 -17.24 5.09 2.13
N VAL A 1061 -17.71 6.03 1.29
CA VAL A 1061 -19.12 6.13 0.90
C VAL A 1061 -19.24 5.65 -0.54
N LEU A 1062 -20.18 4.74 -0.76
CA LEU A 1062 -20.58 4.23 -2.05
C LEU A 1062 -21.95 4.81 -2.39
N LYS A 1063 -22.01 5.65 -3.41
CA LYS A 1063 -23.26 6.19 -3.95
C LYS A 1063 -23.97 5.13 -4.79
N GLY A 1064 -25.20 4.77 -4.43
CA GLY A 1064 -26.02 3.81 -5.18
C GLY A 1064 -26.74 4.44 -6.37
N ASP A 1065 -27.07 3.63 -7.39
CA ASP A 1065 -27.92 4.02 -8.51
C ASP A 1065 -29.32 3.38 -8.50
N GLY A 1066 -29.62 2.59 -7.46
CA GLY A 1066 -30.85 1.80 -7.34
C GLY A 1066 -30.96 0.64 -8.33
N LYS A 1067 -29.84 0.18 -8.89
CA LYS A 1067 -29.76 -1.00 -9.78
C LYS A 1067 -28.58 -1.90 -9.40
N GLY A 1068 -28.05 -1.74 -8.19
CA GLY A 1068 -26.89 -2.49 -7.70
C GLY A 1068 -25.52 -1.97 -8.15
N ASN A 1069 -25.43 -0.82 -8.84
CA ASN A 1069 -24.13 -0.19 -9.16
C ASN A 1069 -23.77 0.86 -8.11
N PHE A 1070 -22.48 0.94 -7.80
CA PHE A 1070 -21.94 1.86 -6.81
C PHE A 1070 -20.82 2.73 -7.36
N GLN A 1071 -20.90 4.04 -7.09
CA GLN A 1071 -19.82 4.98 -7.33
C GLN A 1071 -19.12 5.33 -6.01
N PRO A 1072 -17.82 5.05 -5.85
CA PRO A 1072 -17.07 5.48 -4.67
C PRO A 1072 -16.92 7.00 -4.67
N LEU A 1073 -17.15 7.63 -3.51
CA LEU A 1073 -16.93 9.06 -3.30
C LEU A 1073 -15.56 9.31 -2.68
N SER A 1074 -14.91 10.41 -3.08
CA SER A 1074 -13.69 10.89 -2.44
C SER A 1074 -13.93 11.36 -0.99
N ILE A 1075 -12.86 11.58 -0.24
CA ILE A 1075 -12.91 12.14 1.12
C ILE A 1075 -13.58 13.53 1.11
N LEU A 1076 -13.29 14.34 0.09
CA LEU A 1076 -13.88 15.68 -0.06
C LEU A 1076 -15.37 15.66 -0.42
N GLU A 1077 -15.79 14.73 -1.28
CA GLU A 1077 -17.20 14.58 -1.67
C GLU A 1077 -18.06 13.96 -0.55
N SER A 1078 -17.50 13.00 0.19
CA SER A 1078 -18.23 12.36 1.29
C SER A 1078 -18.17 13.18 2.57
N GLY A 1079 -17.03 13.78 2.91
CA GLY A 1079 -16.77 14.33 4.25
C GLY A 1079 -16.49 13.27 5.32
N ILE A 1080 -16.35 12.00 4.93
CA ILE A 1080 -16.03 10.88 5.83
C ILE A 1080 -14.52 10.70 5.89
N PHE A 1081 -13.99 10.63 7.12
CA PHE A 1081 -12.58 10.33 7.37
C PHE A 1081 -12.41 9.48 8.63
N ILE A 1082 -12.19 8.18 8.43
CA ILE A 1082 -12.02 7.14 9.46
C ILE A 1082 -10.72 6.37 9.15
N PRO A 1083 -9.54 6.92 9.50
CA PRO A 1083 -8.26 6.35 9.07
C PRO A 1083 -7.75 5.18 9.94
N GLY A 1084 -8.32 4.97 11.12
CA GLY A 1084 -7.91 3.98 12.12
C GLY A 1084 -8.36 2.55 11.79
N SER A 1085 -8.12 1.60 12.72
CA SER A 1085 -8.74 0.26 12.66
C SER A 1085 -10.20 0.35 13.09
N GLY A 1086 -11.07 0.69 12.13
CA GLY A 1086 -12.50 0.86 12.35
C GLY A 1086 -13.21 -0.46 12.62
N LYS A 1087 -14.03 -0.51 13.67
CA LYS A 1087 -14.68 -1.76 14.13
C LYS A 1087 -16.18 -1.77 13.94
N GLN A 1088 -16.87 -0.67 14.19
CA GLN A 1088 -18.33 -0.63 14.02
C GLN A 1088 -18.88 0.74 13.62
N LEU A 1089 -19.98 0.71 12.87
CA LEU A 1089 -20.81 1.85 12.52
C LEU A 1089 -22.21 1.65 13.10
N VAL A 1090 -22.80 2.73 13.62
CA VAL A 1090 -24.23 2.79 13.95
C VAL A 1090 -24.81 4.09 13.40
N SER A 1091 -25.98 4.01 12.77
CA SER A 1091 -26.69 5.16 12.22
C SER A 1091 -27.99 5.41 12.97
N PHE A 1092 -28.31 6.68 13.22
CA PHE A 1092 -29.51 7.07 13.95
C PHE A 1092 -30.02 8.45 13.54
N ALA A 1093 -31.27 8.75 13.89
CA ALA A 1093 -31.87 10.06 13.63
C ALA A 1093 -31.27 11.12 14.57
N PHE A 1094 -30.88 12.27 14.01
CA PHE A 1094 -30.26 13.37 14.74
C PHE A 1094 -30.80 14.69 14.20
N ASN A 1095 -31.78 15.27 14.89
CA ASN A 1095 -32.40 16.56 14.52
C ASN A 1095 -32.86 16.62 13.03
N ASN A 1096 -33.68 15.65 12.61
CA ASN A 1096 -34.17 15.47 11.22
C ASN A 1096 -33.08 15.17 10.17
N LYS A 1097 -31.85 14.87 10.60
CA LYS A 1097 -30.75 14.39 9.77
C LYS A 1097 -30.37 12.98 10.19
N THR A 1098 -29.51 12.35 9.41
CA THR A 1098 -28.90 11.07 9.76
C THR A 1098 -27.54 11.33 10.39
N ALA A 1099 -27.32 10.81 11.59
CA ALA A 1099 -26.01 10.73 12.21
C ALA A 1099 -25.44 9.32 12.03
N VAL A 1100 -24.12 9.24 11.91
CA VAL A 1100 -23.36 7.98 11.89
C VAL A 1100 -22.23 8.09 12.91
N ALA A 1101 -22.25 7.24 13.93
CA ALA A 1101 -21.15 7.08 14.86
C ALA A 1101 -20.24 5.94 14.40
N ALA A 1102 -18.93 6.14 14.49
CA ALA A 1102 -17.92 5.16 14.12
C ALA A 1102 -16.94 4.93 15.26
N SER A 1103 -16.59 3.66 15.50
CA SER A 1103 -15.57 3.27 16.47
C SER A 1103 -14.27 2.85 15.80
N GLN A 1104 -13.16 3.05 16.51
CA GLN A 1104 -11.82 2.65 16.07
C GLN A 1104 -11.09 1.98 17.23
N ASN A 1105 -10.53 0.80 17.00
CA ASN A 1105 -9.65 0.13 17.95
C ASN A 1105 -8.41 0.99 18.20
N ARG A 1106 -8.06 1.23 19.47
CA ARG A 1106 -6.97 2.14 19.87
C ARG A 1106 -7.04 3.50 19.17
N GLY A 1107 -8.26 4.02 19.05
CA GLY A 1107 -8.55 5.26 18.35
C GLY A 1107 -9.71 6.03 18.97
N GLY A 1108 -9.91 7.25 18.48
CA GLY A 1108 -11.01 8.10 18.90
C GLY A 1108 -12.34 7.72 18.22
N LEU A 1109 -13.44 7.83 18.94
CA LEU A 1109 -14.78 7.80 18.33
C LEU A 1109 -14.95 8.93 17.31
N LYS A 1110 -15.79 8.69 16.31
CA LYS A 1110 -16.20 9.69 15.32
C LYS A 1110 -17.72 9.79 15.26
N LEU A 1111 -18.23 11.00 15.04
CA LEU A 1111 -19.63 11.29 14.81
C LEU A 1111 -19.77 12.19 13.58
N PHE A 1112 -20.45 11.68 12.55
CA PHE A 1112 -20.74 12.39 11.31
C PHE A 1112 -22.24 12.64 11.20
N VAL A 1113 -22.63 13.78 10.60
CA VAL A 1113 -24.04 14.11 10.35
C VAL A 1113 -24.23 14.56 8.91
N THR A 1114 -25.31 14.12 8.26
CA THR A 1114 -25.65 14.52 6.89
C THR A 1114 -25.97 16.02 6.78
N ARG A 1115 -25.63 16.64 5.65
CA ARG A 1115 -25.83 18.07 5.40
C ARG A 1115 -27.26 18.45 5.03
#